data_AF-A0A507BXZ1-F1
#
_entry.id   AF-A0A507BXZ1-F1
#
_cell.length_a   1.000
_cell.length_b   1.000
_cell.length_c   1.000
_cell.angle_alpha   90.00
_cell.angle_beta   90.00
_cell.angle_gamma   90.00
#
_symmetry.space_group_name_H-M   'P 1'
#
loop_
_entity.id
_entity.type
_entity.pdbx_description
1 polymer ?
#
loop_
_entity_poly.entity_id
_entity_poly.type
_entity_poly.pdbx_seq_one_letter_code
_entity_poly.pdbx_strand_id
1 'polypeptide(L)'
;MNRLVSRKATHLLAWLLLLASLAKSQSVDTGAWQVIGISPVVCLHLSLLPGNRLLCQERPHVAPYAPNPYTYSTQYQRVETTAEINLNGNQTSYFLHHINRNPFCNGAAQAADGSIAVVGGDIYQVQQKDGTFYIADGRKALRNFVPGCPNTANASTCTTGLWEDVGSMTTARWYPTVATLGDGSNIIVSGSTDNLDLTNWNNLTKLNPTYEFYPSRGAPQTLSILADTFPFNLYPLVFQLPSGRVWVFSGTKSAIITLATNAIDLTSIPILDPPTNRPHIYPFTPTALVLPMTIANNHEFRVMICGGVQRTSKASNLTTPAANELDPSDDCYQIVPEPTDGTAAVWTRVDKMPIGRVMPDVVLTPDGKAVYVNGAGYGFAGGAAGWGCSYNPRYQADVFDPLGPIGGRFSTLASATVDRMYHSTALLLPDGRVLTAGSEEQNWNDINTFGVSATDPTFANCTVGGATRRCTDPFEYRLEAFSPPYLFKGARPSITYAPLTVTYNSTFYVGVNDTTVSSFSFIRYTSVTHSTNTDQRFWELVIVSRNSTGVLLQAPFNPNVAAPGNWMLFAVANGIPSVSATVLLSNGPAVVGTIVPDTILPKANLYSGAGHSVRATADVAVMLALLIMAMVVSEVCIQLVAGGVAGAASRTVVSPLERTKILFQVQVTNGLSTSYSGITSTLRQIYNAEGLMGFFRGNGTNVIRMVPYSAIQFGTFEYLRKVLRRPGEKDLLTSQALIAGAISGTASVVATYPLDLIRTRLSVADAIFISNAKGNTTRPQRPTIMAMAKKIIRSEGGVLALYRGLVPTCMSIAPFVSVNFVSYHFLKENISLERSPLAKSIILLGCGALSGGFAQTVTHPFDVLRKRMQVTHMPGIPYKYTSTLDAISTMLRIEGPKSFYKGNRSVYDGIDESMVLTTSL
;
A
#
# COMPACT_ATOMS: atom_id res chain seq x y z
N MET A 1 -37.17 34.64 -9.35
CA MET A 1 -35.82 34.14 -8.99
C MET A 1 -35.78 32.69 -8.50
N ASN A 2 -36.77 32.17 -7.76
CA ASN A 2 -36.72 30.80 -7.20
C ASN A 2 -36.85 29.63 -8.21
N ARG A 3 -37.38 29.84 -9.42
CA ARG A 3 -37.46 28.78 -10.45
C ARG A 3 -36.17 28.60 -11.28
N LEU A 4 -35.27 29.59 -11.29
CA LEU A 4 -33.99 29.51 -12.02
C LEU A 4 -32.88 28.81 -11.21
N VAL A 5 -32.94 28.88 -9.87
CA VAL A 5 -31.98 28.23 -8.96
C VAL A 5 -32.23 26.72 -8.86
N SER A 6 -33.50 26.30 -8.86
CA SER A 6 -33.89 24.88 -8.83
C SER A 6 -33.41 24.11 -10.07
N ARG A 7 -33.55 24.68 -11.29
CA ARG A 7 -33.07 24.03 -12.51
C ARG A 7 -31.54 23.89 -12.56
N LYS A 8 -30.79 24.91 -12.10
CA LYS A 8 -29.33 24.82 -12.02
C LYS A 8 -28.84 23.80 -10.98
N ALA A 9 -29.54 23.64 -9.86
CA ALA A 9 -29.22 22.65 -8.83
C ALA A 9 -29.51 21.21 -9.27
N THR A 10 -30.63 20.96 -9.98
CA THR A 10 -30.92 19.64 -10.56
C THR A 10 -29.97 19.29 -11.69
N HIS A 11 -29.52 20.26 -12.49
CA HIS A 11 -28.47 20.02 -13.48
C HIS A 11 -27.12 19.74 -12.81
N LEU A 12 -26.74 20.45 -11.72
CA LEU A 12 -25.53 20.15 -10.97
C LEU A 12 -25.56 18.75 -10.34
N LEU A 13 -26.71 18.34 -9.79
CA LEU A 13 -26.91 17.01 -9.19
C LEU A 13 -26.87 15.91 -10.27
N ALA A 14 -27.46 16.15 -11.44
CA ALA A 14 -27.41 15.23 -12.57
C ALA A 14 -25.99 15.13 -13.16
N TRP A 15 -25.23 16.23 -13.21
CA TRP A 15 -23.82 16.24 -13.60
C TRP A 15 -22.93 15.53 -12.58
N LEU A 16 -23.19 15.69 -11.27
CA LEU A 16 -22.50 14.98 -10.19
C LEU A 16 -22.84 13.49 -10.16
N LEU A 17 -24.08 13.11 -10.47
CA LEU A 17 -24.51 11.72 -10.61
C LEU A 17 -23.95 11.07 -11.89
N LEU A 18 -23.83 11.83 -12.99
CA LEU A 18 -23.13 11.37 -14.20
C LEU A 18 -21.64 11.15 -13.91
N LEU A 19 -20.96 12.13 -13.30
CA LEU A 19 -19.54 12.02 -12.91
C LEU A 19 -19.29 10.87 -11.93
N ALA A 20 -20.20 10.63 -10.97
CA ALA A 20 -20.12 9.50 -10.05
C ALA A 20 -20.41 8.15 -10.73
N SER A 21 -21.24 8.12 -11.78
CA SER A 21 -21.48 6.91 -12.58
C SER A 21 -20.31 6.59 -13.51
N LEU A 22 -19.62 7.61 -14.03
CA LEU A 22 -18.40 7.48 -14.83
C LEU A 22 -17.20 7.03 -13.98
N ALA A 23 -17.08 7.52 -12.73
CA ALA A 23 -15.98 7.13 -11.84
C ALA A 23 -16.09 5.69 -11.29
N LYS A 24 -17.31 5.12 -11.22
CA LYS A 24 -17.55 3.81 -10.57
C LYS A 24 -17.53 2.61 -11.53
N SER A 25 -17.59 2.88 -12.83
CA SER A 25 -17.33 1.88 -13.89
C SER A 25 -15.85 1.53 -14.00
N GLN A 26 -14.95 2.38 -13.49
CA GLN A 26 -13.53 2.25 -13.76
C GLN A 26 -12.86 1.16 -12.89
N SER A 27 -13.13 1.05 -11.59
CA SER A 27 -12.25 0.28 -10.68
C SER A 27 -12.35 -1.26 -10.74
N VAL A 28 -13.46 -1.86 -11.17
CA VAL A 28 -13.59 -3.34 -11.20
C VAL A 28 -12.85 -3.92 -12.41
N ASP A 29 -12.98 -3.28 -13.56
CA ASP A 29 -12.39 -3.75 -14.82
C ASP A 29 -10.95 -3.25 -15.02
N THR A 30 -10.59 -2.13 -14.38
CA THR A 30 -9.26 -1.52 -14.54
C THR A 30 -8.34 -1.68 -13.32
N GLY A 31 -8.84 -2.22 -12.20
CA GLY A 31 -8.07 -2.38 -10.95
C GLY A 31 -8.03 -1.12 -10.09
N ALA A 32 -7.18 -1.11 -9.07
CA ALA A 32 -7.04 0.03 -8.15
C ALA A 32 -5.64 0.19 -7.57
N TRP A 33 -5.22 1.43 -7.34
CA TRP A 33 -3.94 1.77 -6.72
C TRP A 33 -4.11 2.16 -5.25
N GLN A 34 -3.12 1.82 -4.43
CA GLN A 34 -3.08 2.18 -3.02
C GLN A 34 -1.64 2.42 -2.57
N VAL A 35 -1.39 3.53 -1.86
CA VAL A 35 -0.14 3.69 -1.09
C VAL A 35 -0.19 2.77 0.13
N ILE A 36 0.72 1.80 0.18
CA ILE A 36 0.74 0.74 1.19
C ILE A 36 1.74 0.97 2.32
N GLY A 37 2.59 1.99 2.20
CA GLY A 37 3.56 2.35 3.23
C GLY A 37 4.65 3.27 2.72
N ILE A 38 5.69 3.40 3.52
CA ILE A 38 6.92 4.13 3.17
C ILE A 38 8.12 3.20 3.36
N SER A 39 9.12 3.38 2.52
CA SER A 39 10.45 2.81 2.66
C SER A 39 11.37 3.82 3.33
N PRO A 40 12.27 3.41 4.24
CA PRO A 40 13.26 4.32 4.81
C PRO A 40 14.32 4.74 3.78
N VAL A 41 14.62 3.88 2.79
CA VAL A 41 15.54 4.16 1.68
C VAL A 41 14.74 4.38 0.38
N VAL A 42 15.29 5.07 -0.61
CA VAL A 42 14.69 5.06 -1.95
C VAL A 42 14.97 3.70 -2.60
N CYS A 43 13.93 2.94 -2.97
CA CYS A 43 14.10 1.59 -3.54
C CYS A 43 14.53 1.65 -5.02
N LEU A 44 15.75 2.14 -5.27
CA LEU A 44 16.38 2.21 -6.60
C LEU A 44 16.71 0.82 -7.13
N HIS A 45 17.09 -0.06 -6.21
CA HIS A 45 17.18 -1.50 -6.41
C HIS A 45 16.19 -2.15 -5.47
N LEU A 46 15.36 -3.03 -6.00
CA LEU A 46 14.30 -3.68 -5.26
C LEU A 46 14.33 -5.18 -5.51
N SER A 47 14.45 -5.97 -4.44
CA SER A 47 14.36 -7.42 -4.49
C SER A 47 13.24 -7.93 -3.60
N LEU A 48 12.44 -8.87 -4.12
CA LEU A 48 11.45 -9.57 -3.31
C LEU A 48 12.13 -10.67 -2.49
N LEU A 49 11.83 -10.74 -1.21
CA LEU A 49 12.31 -11.75 -0.29
C LEU A 49 11.16 -12.66 0.18
N PRO A 50 11.42 -13.92 0.55
CA PRO A 50 10.45 -14.77 1.22
C PRO A 50 9.85 -14.11 2.47
N GLY A 51 8.60 -14.44 2.75
CA GLY A 51 7.83 -13.88 3.86
C GLY A 51 7.20 -12.52 3.56
N ASN A 52 7.00 -12.15 2.28
CA ASN A 52 6.42 -10.85 1.90
C ASN A 52 7.26 -9.66 2.45
N ARG A 53 8.57 -9.75 2.20
CA ARG A 53 9.56 -8.74 2.58
C ARG A 53 10.28 -8.22 1.35
N LEU A 54 10.86 -7.04 1.45
CA LEU A 54 11.60 -6.38 0.37
C LEU A 54 13.01 -6.07 0.85
N LEU A 55 14.00 -6.21 -0.03
CA LEU A 55 15.30 -5.57 0.11
C LEU A 55 15.34 -4.35 -0.79
N CYS A 56 15.50 -3.18 -0.21
CA CYS A 56 15.70 -1.93 -0.94
C CYS A 56 17.12 -1.42 -0.75
N GLN A 57 17.70 -0.88 -1.82
CA GLN A 57 19.03 -0.27 -1.80
C GLN A 57 18.97 1.09 -2.49
N GLU A 58 19.55 2.08 -1.82
CA GLU A 58 19.76 3.44 -2.33
C GLU A 58 21.25 3.74 -2.47
N ARG A 59 21.55 4.98 -2.84
CA ARG A 59 22.90 5.54 -2.83
C ARG A 59 23.08 6.51 -1.68
N PRO A 60 24.32 6.76 -1.21
CA PRO A 60 24.57 7.87 -0.32
C PRO A 60 24.08 9.18 -0.95
N HIS A 61 23.28 9.95 -0.22
CA HIS A 61 22.90 11.29 -0.65
C HIS A 61 24.14 12.18 -0.71
N VAL A 62 24.35 12.82 -1.86
CA VAL A 62 25.47 13.74 -2.09
C VAL A 62 24.96 15.18 -2.07
N ALA A 63 25.83 16.11 -1.68
CA ALA A 63 25.52 17.54 -1.67
C ALA A 63 24.96 18.01 -3.03
N PRO A 64 23.95 18.91 -3.04
CA PRO A 64 23.47 19.72 -1.93
C PRO A 64 22.44 19.07 -1.01
N TYR A 65 22.01 17.83 -1.27
CA TYR A 65 20.99 17.18 -0.46
C TYR A 65 21.53 16.74 0.89
N ALA A 66 20.69 16.89 1.92
CA ALA A 66 20.99 16.36 3.24
C ALA A 66 21.05 14.83 3.18
N PRO A 67 21.88 14.19 4.04
CA PRO A 67 21.81 12.75 4.27
C PRO A 67 20.38 12.32 4.59
N ASN A 68 19.98 11.15 4.10
CA ASN A 68 18.65 10.62 4.33
C ASN A 68 18.36 10.54 5.84
N PRO A 69 17.37 11.28 6.36
CA PRO A 69 17.09 11.32 7.79
C PRO A 69 16.41 10.03 8.30
N TYR A 70 15.81 9.22 7.42
CA TYR A 70 15.08 8.01 7.79
C TYR A 70 15.98 6.78 7.98
N THR A 71 17.24 6.86 7.55
CA THR A 71 18.17 5.72 7.55
C THR A 71 19.30 5.88 8.54
N TYR A 72 19.18 6.80 9.50
CA TYR A 72 20.14 6.89 10.59
C TYR A 72 20.04 5.67 11.52
N SER A 73 21.05 4.80 11.50
CA SER A 73 21.17 3.67 12.41
C SER A 73 21.82 4.11 13.72
N THR A 74 21.11 3.90 14.83
CA THR A 74 21.68 4.10 16.17
C THR A 74 22.77 3.10 16.51
N GLN A 75 22.75 1.91 15.87
CA GLN A 75 23.76 0.88 16.08
C GLN A 75 25.12 1.30 15.52
N TYR A 76 25.13 1.89 14.32
CA TYR A 76 26.36 2.31 13.63
C TYR A 76 26.65 3.81 13.76
N GLN A 77 25.71 4.57 14.33
CA GLN A 77 25.75 6.04 14.47
C GLN A 77 25.90 6.77 13.13
N ARG A 78 25.36 6.19 12.04
CA ARG A 78 25.51 6.65 10.66
C ARG A 78 24.27 6.32 9.81
N VAL A 79 24.20 6.94 8.64
CA VAL A 79 23.14 6.75 7.64
C VAL A 79 23.46 5.49 6.83
N GLU A 80 22.51 4.55 6.79
CA GLU A 80 22.61 3.34 5.96
C GLU A 80 21.97 3.56 4.58
N THR A 81 22.40 2.75 3.62
CA THR A 81 21.88 2.80 2.23
C THR A 81 21.09 1.57 1.85
N THR A 82 20.87 0.63 2.77
CA THR A 82 20.08 -0.58 2.50
C THR A 82 19.10 -0.86 3.62
N ALA A 83 17.91 -1.31 3.26
CA ALA A 83 16.87 -1.64 4.22
C ALA A 83 16.10 -2.89 3.81
N GLU A 84 15.80 -3.72 4.79
CA GLU A 84 14.85 -4.81 4.69
C GLU A 84 13.48 -4.33 5.20
N ILE A 85 12.43 -4.45 4.39
CA ILE A 85 11.09 -3.94 4.69
C ILE A 85 10.13 -5.12 4.82
N ASN A 86 9.33 -5.15 5.87
CA ASN A 86 8.29 -6.14 6.09
C ASN A 86 6.91 -5.54 5.79
N LEU A 87 6.14 -6.24 4.93
CA LEU A 87 4.83 -5.78 4.45
C LEU A 87 3.64 -6.42 5.17
N ASN A 88 3.84 -7.28 6.18
CA ASN A 88 2.78 -8.07 6.82
C ASN A 88 1.97 -7.34 7.91
N GLY A 89 1.97 -6.00 7.95
CA GLY A 89 1.25 -5.20 8.93
C GLY A 89 0.58 -3.97 8.34
N ASN A 90 -0.27 -3.29 9.12
CA ASN A 90 -0.91 -2.02 8.73
C ASN A 90 0.09 -0.85 8.57
N GLN A 91 1.33 -1.03 9.03
CA GLN A 91 2.44 -0.11 8.81
C GLN A 91 3.66 -0.94 8.39
N THR A 92 4.44 -0.42 7.44
CA THR A 92 5.70 -1.02 7.03
C THR A 92 6.73 -0.89 8.15
N SER A 93 7.20 -2.03 8.68
CA SER A 93 8.36 -2.06 9.58
C SER A 93 9.61 -2.36 8.77
N TYR A 94 10.76 -1.85 9.20
CA TYR A 94 12.01 -2.03 8.48
C TYR A 94 13.19 -2.31 9.41
N PHE A 95 14.24 -2.90 8.83
CA PHE A 95 15.54 -3.06 9.43
C PHE A 95 16.60 -2.45 8.52
N LEU A 96 17.46 -1.59 9.08
CA LEU A 96 18.54 -0.96 8.34
C LEU A 96 19.77 -1.87 8.36
N HIS A 97 20.34 -2.09 7.17
CA HIS A 97 21.46 -2.98 6.97
C HIS A 97 22.70 -2.18 6.59
N HIS A 98 23.80 -2.44 7.30
CA HIS A 98 25.09 -1.92 6.91
C HIS A 98 25.69 -2.73 5.77
N ILE A 99 26.25 -2.01 4.79
CA ILE A 99 26.97 -2.58 3.66
C ILE A 99 28.33 -1.90 3.52
N ASN A 100 29.40 -2.70 3.41
CA ASN A 100 30.77 -2.19 3.41
C ASN A 100 31.17 -1.52 2.08
N ARG A 101 30.46 -1.83 0.99
CA ARG A 101 30.80 -1.43 -0.38
C ARG A 101 29.54 -0.94 -1.09
N ASN A 102 29.64 0.20 -1.77
CA ASN A 102 28.48 0.92 -2.30
C ASN A 102 27.67 0.06 -3.30
N PRO A 103 26.40 -0.29 -3.01
CA PRO A 103 25.59 -1.12 -3.90
C PRO A 103 24.97 -0.33 -5.05
N PHE A 104 25.01 0.99 -5.06
CA PHE A 104 24.26 1.73 -6.07
C PHE A 104 24.71 1.38 -7.50
N CYS A 105 23.71 1.15 -8.35
CA CYS A 105 23.88 0.71 -9.74
C CYS A 105 24.67 -0.60 -9.91
N ASN A 106 24.43 -1.52 -8.99
CA ASN A 106 24.78 -2.92 -9.14
C ASN A 106 23.87 -3.62 -10.16
N GLY A 107 24.21 -4.85 -10.50
CA GLY A 107 23.27 -5.83 -11.02
C GLY A 107 22.92 -6.85 -9.95
N ALA A 108 21.64 -7.20 -9.83
CA ALA A 108 21.16 -8.15 -8.85
C ALA A 108 20.35 -9.28 -9.49
N ALA A 109 20.56 -10.50 -9.02
CA ALA A 109 19.80 -11.68 -9.41
C ALA A 109 19.63 -12.60 -8.21
N GLN A 110 18.56 -13.38 -8.17
CA GLN A 110 18.37 -14.37 -7.13
C GLN A 110 19.25 -15.59 -7.41
N ALA A 111 20.10 -15.97 -6.47
CA ALA A 111 20.93 -17.17 -6.53
C ALA A 111 20.10 -18.46 -6.32
N ALA A 112 20.72 -19.61 -6.60
CA ALA A 112 20.05 -20.92 -6.55
C ALA A 112 19.54 -21.32 -5.16
N ASP A 113 20.15 -20.79 -4.09
CA ASP A 113 19.77 -21.03 -2.70
C ASP A 113 18.68 -20.07 -2.19
N GLY A 114 18.23 -19.13 -3.04
CA GLY A 114 17.25 -18.10 -2.68
C GLY A 114 17.85 -16.82 -2.10
N SER A 115 19.18 -16.74 -1.93
CA SER A 115 19.87 -15.48 -1.63
C SER A 115 19.85 -14.52 -2.82
N ILE A 116 20.14 -13.25 -2.59
CA ILE A 116 20.24 -12.24 -3.66
C ILE A 116 21.71 -11.96 -3.93
N ALA A 117 22.21 -12.38 -5.09
CA ALA A 117 23.53 -11.99 -5.57
C ALA A 117 23.48 -10.53 -6.05
N VAL A 118 24.39 -9.70 -5.55
CA VAL A 118 24.48 -8.26 -5.78
C VAL A 118 25.91 -7.95 -6.24
N VAL A 119 26.04 -7.51 -7.49
CA VAL A 119 27.32 -7.48 -8.20
C VAL A 119 27.62 -6.10 -8.74
N GLY A 120 28.84 -5.61 -8.49
CA GLY A 120 29.25 -4.27 -8.88
C GLY A 120 28.57 -3.20 -8.03
N GLY A 121 28.67 -1.96 -8.45
CA GLY A 121 28.20 -0.83 -7.66
C GLY A 121 28.87 0.46 -8.08
N ASP A 122 28.90 1.43 -7.18
CA ASP A 122 29.39 2.78 -7.48
C ASP A 122 30.75 3.08 -6.83
N ILE A 123 31.49 4.03 -7.41
CA ILE A 123 32.75 4.55 -6.89
C ILE A 123 32.54 5.43 -5.66
N TYR A 124 31.38 6.08 -5.48
CA TYR A 124 31.20 7.03 -4.38
C TYR A 124 31.40 6.37 -3.01
N GLN A 125 32.34 6.92 -2.26
CA GLN A 125 32.77 6.41 -0.96
C GLN A 125 32.33 7.36 0.15
N VAL A 126 32.10 6.80 1.34
CA VAL A 126 31.87 7.56 2.56
C VAL A 126 33.07 7.37 3.46
N GLN A 127 33.93 8.38 3.55
CA GLN A 127 35.15 8.32 4.35
C GLN A 127 34.91 8.75 5.81
N GLN A 128 35.62 8.12 6.72
CA GLN A 128 35.69 8.46 8.14
C GLN A 128 36.79 9.50 8.40
N LYS A 129 36.75 10.16 9.57
CA LYS A 129 37.73 11.17 9.97
C LYS A 129 39.16 10.63 10.10
N ASP A 130 39.31 9.32 10.34
CA ASP A 130 40.58 8.62 10.46
C ASP A 130 41.13 8.14 9.10
N GLY A 131 40.47 8.46 8.00
CA GLY A 131 40.87 8.07 6.64
C GLY A 131 40.34 6.70 6.19
N THR A 132 39.73 5.90 7.07
CA THR A 132 39.09 4.63 6.69
C THR A 132 37.76 4.87 5.97
N PHE A 133 37.27 3.90 5.20
CA PHE A 133 35.97 4.01 4.51
C PHE A 133 34.88 3.31 5.30
N TYR A 134 33.77 4.02 5.53
CA TYR A 134 32.53 3.43 6.04
C TYR A 134 31.79 2.68 4.93
N ILE A 135 31.70 3.30 3.76
CA ILE A 135 31.24 2.67 2.52
C ILE A 135 32.36 2.87 1.51
N ALA A 136 32.95 1.77 1.03
CA ALA A 136 34.04 1.76 0.06
C ALA A 136 33.53 1.60 -1.39
N ASP A 137 34.47 1.60 -2.35
CA ASP A 137 34.18 1.41 -3.79
C ASP A 137 33.50 0.05 -4.03
N GLY A 138 32.31 0.11 -4.64
CA GLY A 138 31.48 -1.05 -4.92
C GLY A 138 31.70 -1.70 -6.27
N ARG A 139 32.41 -1.07 -7.21
CA ARG A 139 32.45 -1.50 -8.63
C ARG A 139 33.05 -2.88 -8.84
N LYS A 140 33.92 -3.36 -7.95
CA LYS A 140 34.46 -4.74 -7.99
C LYS A 140 33.78 -5.68 -7.03
N ALA A 141 32.79 -5.25 -6.26
CA ALA A 141 32.27 -6.07 -5.17
C ALA A 141 31.38 -7.20 -5.68
N LEU A 142 31.50 -8.35 -5.03
CA LEU A 142 30.54 -9.45 -5.07
C LEU A 142 29.97 -9.62 -3.67
N ARG A 143 28.65 -9.52 -3.56
CA ARG A 143 27.92 -9.55 -2.30
C ARG A 143 26.70 -10.46 -2.43
N ASN A 144 26.37 -11.18 -1.37
CA ASN A 144 25.09 -11.87 -1.25
C ASN A 144 24.29 -11.25 -0.12
N PHE A 145 22.98 -11.10 -0.33
CA PHE A 145 22.05 -10.88 0.76
C PHE A 145 21.33 -12.19 1.06
N VAL A 146 21.57 -12.76 2.24
CA VAL A 146 20.95 -14.00 2.70
C VAL A 146 19.69 -13.64 3.50
N PRO A 147 18.47 -13.98 3.01
CA PRO A 147 17.24 -13.70 3.72
C PRO A 147 17.17 -14.53 5.01
N GLY A 148 16.74 -13.94 6.12
CA GLY A 148 16.65 -14.66 7.41
C GLY A 148 15.54 -15.72 7.49
N CYS A 149 14.91 -16.03 6.35
CA CYS A 149 14.20 -17.29 6.19
C CYS A 149 14.16 -17.64 4.67
N PRO A 150 14.54 -18.88 4.29
CA PRO A 150 14.79 -19.21 2.89
C PRO A 150 13.53 -19.44 2.06
N ASN A 151 12.41 -19.85 2.66
CA ASN A 151 11.25 -20.37 1.92
C ASN A 151 9.91 -20.33 2.69
N THR A 152 9.63 -19.29 3.47
CA THR A 152 8.35 -19.17 4.20
C THR A 152 7.42 -18.12 3.57
N ALA A 153 6.11 -18.32 3.69
CA ALA A 153 5.10 -17.31 3.30
C ALA A 153 4.79 -16.30 4.43
N ASN A 154 5.29 -16.51 5.66
CA ASN A 154 4.95 -15.69 6.83
C ASN A 154 6.20 -15.02 7.44
N ALA A 155 6.27 -13.68 7.43
CA ALA A 155 7.40 -12.97 8.04
C ALA A 155 7.50 -13.13 9.56
N SER A 156 6.43 -13.47 10.28
CA SER A 156 6.48 -13.55 11.76
C SER A 156 7.42 -14.66 12.26
N THR A 157 7.82 -15.57 11.37
CA THR A 157 8.76 -16.66 11.65
C THR A 157 10.17 -16.39 11.11
N CYS A 158 10.40 -15.22 10.49
CA CYS A 158 11.64 -14.91 9.80
C CYS A 158 12.54 -14.01 10.64
N THR A 159 13.82 -14.36 10.74
CA THR A 159 14.82 -13.43 11.28
C THR A 159 15.17 -12.39 10.23
N THR A 160 15.83 -11.33 10.66
CA THR A 160 16.48 -10.38 9.75
C THR A 160 17.49 -11.11 8.87
N GLY A 161 17.59 -10.71 7.59
CA GLY A 161 18.64 -11.18 6.70
C GLY A 161 20.03 -10.67 7.08
N LEU A 162 21.04 -11.04 6.30
CA LEU A 162 22.41 -10.54 6.47
C LEU A 162 23.12 -10.36 5.13
N TRP A 163 24.05 -9.41 5.11
CA TRP A 163 24.95 -9.20 3.99
C TRP A 163 26.22 -10.04 4.16
N GLU A 164 26.62 -10.69 3.08
CA GLU A 164 27.87 -11.43 2.97
C GLU A 164 28.71 -10.84 1.84
N ASP A 165 29.91 -10.36 2.16
CA ASP A 165 30.90 -10.03 1.16
C ASP A 165 31.57 -11.33 0.68
N VAL A 166 31.19 -11.79 -0.51
CA VAL A 166 31.59 -13.11 -1.03
C VAL A 166 32.78 -13.07 -1.99
N GLY A 167 33.30 -11.88 -2.27
CA GLY A 167 34.54 -11.70 -3.01
C GLY A 167 34.59 -10.41 -3.82
N SER A 168 35.40 -10.45 -4.88
CA SER A 168 35.51 -9.35 -5.83
C SER A 168 35.61 -9.89 -7.25
N MET A 169 35.00 -9.16 -8.20
CA MET A 169 35.18 -9.37 -9.62
C MET A 169 36.60 -9.05 -10.06
N THR A 170 36.97 -9.63 -11.20
CA THR A 170 38.25 -9.34 -11.84
C THR A 170 38.32 -7.90 -12.34
N THR A 171 37.20 -7.40 -12.86
CA THR A 171 37.07 -6.08 -13.48
C THR A 171 36.00 -5.24 -12.77
N ALA A 172 36.15 -3.91 -12.83
CA ALA A 172 35.17 -2.98 -12.26
C ALA A 172 33.92 -2.92 -13.16
N ARG A 173 32.74 -2.90 -12.55
CA ARG A 173 31.45 -2.79 -13.22
C ARG A 173 30.49 -1.90 -12.44
N TRP A 174 30.03 -0.86 -13.11
CA TRP A 174 28.88 -0.01 -12.81
C TRP A 174 27.83 -0.26 -13.89
N TYR A 175 26.56 -0.50 -13.51
CA TYR A 175 25.47 -0.93 -14.39
C TYR A 175 25.69 -2.30 -15.10
N PRO A 176 26.21 -3.35 -14.42
CA PRO A 176 26.24 -4.69 -15.00
C PRO A 176 24.85 -5.33 -14.99
N THR A 177 24.61 -6.25 -15.92
CA THR A 177 23.49 -7.19 -15.80
C THR A 177 23.97 -8.49 -15.18
N VAL A 178 23.17 -9.03 -14.26
CA VAL A 178 23.37 -10.36 -13.68
C VAL A 178 22.17 -11.24 -14.05
N ALA A 179 22.43 -12.51 -14.36
CA ALA A 179 21.38 -13.50 -14.57
C ALA A 179 21.80 -14.84 -13.95
N THR A 180 20.85 -15.53 -13.33
CA THR A 180 21.08 -16.87 -12.76
C THR A 180 20.96 -17.94 -13.82
N LEU A 181 21.92 -18.86 -13.84
CA LEU A 181 22.03 -19.96 -14.78
C LEU A 181 21.46 -21.26 -14.19
N GLY A 182 21.17 -22.23 -15.04
CA GLY A 182 20.57 -23.50 -14.64
C GLY A 182 21.46 -24.37 -13.75
N ASP A 183 22.79 -24.19 -13.81
CA ASP A 183 23.71 -24.82 -12.86
C ASP A 183 23.77 -24.12 -11.50
N GLY A 184 23.06 -22.99 -11.35
CA GLY A 184 22.96 -22.21 -10.12
C GLY A 184 24.00 -21.10 -9.97
N SER A 185 24.97 -21.01 -10.88
CA SER A 185 25.90 -19.88 -10.93
C SER A 185 25.27 -18.65 -11.58
N ASN A 186 25.91 -17.49 -11.45
CA ASN A 186 25.50 -16.25 -12.08
C ASN A 186 26.44 -15.89 -13.23
N ILE A 187 25.89 -15.47 -14.36
CA ILE A 187 26.64 -14.74 -15.39
C ILE A 187 26.54 -13.24 -15.12
N ILE A 188 27.66 -12.53 -15.27
CA ILE A 188 27.80 -11.10 -15.06
C ILE A 188 28.25 -10.49 -16.38
N VAL A 189 27.46 -9.59 -16.96
CA VAL A 189 27.67 -9.08 -18.31
C VAL A 189 27.75 -7.55 -18.31
N SER A 190 28.76 -7.04 -19.02
CA SER A 190 28.96 -5.61 -19.27
C SER A 190 29.09 -4.73 -18.01
N GLY A 191 28.80 -3.44 -18.15
CA GLY A 191 29.04 -2.39 -17.19
C GLY A 191 30.13 -1.41 -17.66
N SER A 192 30.29 -0.33 -16.92
CA SER A 192 31.38 0.62 -17.07
C SER A 192 32.38 0.46 -15.93
N THR A 193 33.67 0.68 -16.20
CA THR A 193 34.69 0.68 -15.16
C THR A 193 34.64 1.94 -14.29
N ASP A 194 33.90 2.97 -14.70
CA ASP A 194 33.77 4.27 -14.02
C ASP A 194 32.46 4.99 -14.43
N ASN A 195 32.18 6.19 -13.93
CA ASN A 195 30.96 6.92 -14.32
C ASN A 195 30.97 7.24 -15.82
N LEU A 196 29.87 6.88 -16.50
CA LEU A 196 29.69 7.07 -17.94
C LEU A 196 29.42 8.54 -18.26
N ASP A 197 30.19 9.09 -19.20
CA ASP A 197 29.95 10.40 -19.79
C ASP A 197 29.20 10.24 -21.12
N LEU A 198 27.88 10.44 -21.07
CA LEU A 198 26.99 10.38 -22.24
C LEU A 198 27.23 11.50 -23.25
N THR A 199 28.11 12.47 -22.96
CA THR A 199 28.51 13.52 -23.90
C THR A 199 29.80 13.19 -24.66
N ASN A 200 30.55 12.17 -24.21
CA ASN A 200 31.86 11.82 -24.76
C ASN A 200 31.90 10.37 -25.30
N TRP A 201 31.28 10.19 -26.47
CA TRP A 201 31.03 8.92 -27.15
C TRP A 201 32.28 8.16 -27.60
N ASN A 202 33.43 8.83 -27.73
CA ASN A 202 34.68 8.22 -28.17
C ASN A 202 35.55 7.71 -27.01
N ASN A 203 35.13 7.94 -25.76
CA ASN A 203 35.93 7.56 -24.60
C ASN A 203 35.72 6.09 -24.19
N LEU A 204 36.27 5.18 -25.00
CA LEU A 204 36.22 3.73 -24.75
C LEU A 204 36.99 3.29 -23.49
N THR A 205 37.74 4.18 -22.83
CA THR A 205 38.57 3.83 -21.67
C THR A 205 37.76 3.38 -20.45
N LYS A 206 36.47 3.74 -20.41
CA LYS A 206 35.55 3.39 -19.32
C LYS A 206 34.70 2.16 -19.61
N LEU A 207 34.86 1.54 -20.77
CA LEU A 207 34.04 0.39 -21.18
C LEU A 207 34.55 -0.91 -20.56
N ASN A 208 33.63 -1.75 -20.08
CA ASN A 208 33.90 -3.16 -19.78
C ASN A 208 33.15 -4.08 -20.76
N PRO A 209 33.75 -4.47 -21.90
CA PRO A 209 33.08 -5.25 -22.94
C PRO A 209 33.22 -6.76 -22.69
N THR A 210 33.12 -7.18 -21.43
CA THR A 210 33.36 -8.57 -21.05
C THR A 210 32.19 -9.16 -20.28
N TYR A 211 32.15 -10.48 -20.22
CA TYR A 211 31.35 -11.22 -19.24
C TYR A 211 32.25 -12.10 -18.37
N GLU A 212 31.82 -12.33 -17.13
CA GLU A 212 32.44 -13.28 -16.20
C GLU A 212 31.36 -14.00 -15.39
N PHE A 213 31.77 -14.90 -14.49
CA PHE A 213 30.86 -15.74 -13.74
C PHE A 213 31.11 -15.62 -12.24
N TYR A 214 30.06 -15.85 -11.47
CA TYR A 214 30.14 -16.09 -10.03
C TYR A 214 29.47 -17.42 -9.68
N PRO A 215 30.18 -18.38 -9.06
CA PRO A 215 31.61 -18.39 -8.78
C PRO A 215 32.49 -18.27 -10.04
N SER A 216 33.73 -17.80 -9.87
CA SER A 216 34.63 -17.54 -11.01
C SER A 216 34.95 -18.82 -11.79
N ARG A 217 34.92 -18.72 -13.13
CA ARG A 217 35.35 -19.76 -14.08
C ARG A 217 36.68 -19.43 -14.74
N GLY A 218 37.46 -18.51 -14.17
CA GLY A 218 38.71 -18.00 -14.74
C GLY A 218 38.59 -16.55 -15.21
N ALA A 219 39.38 -16.17 -16.21
CA ALA A 219 39.45 -14.80 -16.70
C ALA A 219 38.16 -14.38 -17.42
N PRO A 220 37.74 -13.09 -17.31
CA PRO A 220 36.62 -12.54 -18.05
C PRO A 220 36.80 -12.72 -19.56
N GLN A 221 35.70 -13.00 -20.25
CA GLN A 221 35.66 -13.27 -21.67
C GLN A 221 35.17 -12.03 -22.42
N THR A 222 35.82 -11.67 -23.53
CA THR A 222 35.40 -10.53 -24.36
C THR A 222 34.12 -10.85 -25.12
N LEU A 223 33.20 -9.89 -25.16
CA LEU A 223 31.97 -9.94 -25.94
C LEU A 223 31.88 -8.69 -26.82
N SER A 224 32.25 -8.84 -28.09
CA SER A 224 32.43 -7.71 -29.03
C SER A 224 31.19 -6.85 -29.22
N ILE A 225 29.98 -7.43 -29.17
CA ILE A 225 28.75 -6.64 -29.31
C ILE A 225 28.63 -5.52 -28.27
N LEU A 226 29.23 -5.67 -27.09
CA LEU A 226 29.22 -4.64 -26.06
C LEU A 226 30.12 -3.46 -26.44
N ALA A 227 31.22 -3.69 -27.14
CA ALA A 227 32.05 -2.62 -27.68
C ALA A 227 31.39 -1.95 -28.88
N ASP A 228 30.81 -2.74 -29.78
CA ASP A 228 30.13 -2.25 -30.98
C ASP A 228 28.91 -1.36 -30.69
N THR A 229 28.29 -1.55 -29.53
CA THR A 229 27.06 -0.85 -29.14
C THR A 229 27.28 0.24 -28.09
N PHE A 230 28.53 0.45 -27.66
CA PHE A 230 28.85 1.52 -26.71
C PHE A 230 28.42 2.90 -27.22
N PRO A 231 27.94 3.80 -26.34
CA PRO A 231 27.64 3.65 -24.91
C PRO A 231 26.27 3.02 -24.58
N PHE A 232 25.54 2.51 -25.57
CA PHE A 232 24.26 1.82 -25.40
C PHE A 232 24.47 0.34 -25.06
N ASN A 233 25.12 0.07 -23.94
CA ASN A 233 25.52 -1.28 -23.57
C ASN A 233 25.52 -1.52 -22.05
N LEU A 234 25.06 -0.56 -21.27
CA LEU A 234 24.82 -0.75 -19.84
C LEU A 234 23.48 -1.44 -19.61
N TYR A 235 23.40 -2.26 -18.57
CA TYR A 235 22.27 -3.16 -18.31
C TYR A 235 21.77 -3.91 -19.57
N PRO A 236 22.64 -4.61 -20.33
CA PRO A 236 22.19 -5.40 -21.49
C PRO A 236 21.16 -6.45 -21.05
N LEU A 237 20.24 -6.82 -21.95
CA LEU A 237 19.27 -7.87 -21.63
C LEU A 237 19.98 -9.21 -21.68
N VAL A 238 19.93 -9.97 -20.59
CA VAL A 238 20.60 -11.28 -20.48
C VAL A 238 19.58 -12.30 -20.03
N PHE A 239 19.34 -13.30 -20.87
CA PHE A 239 18.42 -14.39 -20.56
C PHE A 239 19.06 -15.74 -20.89
N GLN A 240 19.02 -16.66 -19.93
CA GLN A 240 19.32 -18.06 -20.23
C GLN A 240 18.19 -18.66 -21.08
N LEU A 241 18.58 -19.32 -22.16
CA LEU A 241 17.68 -19.98 -23.11
C LEU A 241 17.41 -21.44 -22.70
N PRO A 242 16.32 -22.06 -23.16
CA PRO A 242 16.00 -23.47 -22.87
C PRO A 242 17.12 -24.46 -23.21
N SER A 243 17.92 -24.17 -24.25
CA SER A 243 19.09 -24.99 -24.61
C SER A 243 20.23 -24.97 -23.59
N GLY A 244 20.19 -24.05 -22.62
CA GLY A 244 21.28 -23.77 -21.68
C GLY A 244 22.28 -22.73 -22.20
N ARG A 245 22.14 -22.26 -23.45
CA ARG A 245 22.88 -21.09 -23.96
C ARG A 245 22.38 -19.80 -23.33
N VAL A 246 23.14 -18.73 -23.44
CA VAL A 246 22.75 -17.40 -22.92
C VAL A 246 22.60 -16.43 -24.07
N TRP A 247 21.43 -15.83 -24.18
CA TRP A 247 21.18 -14.73 -25.11
C TRP A 247 21.45 -13.40 -24.44
N VAL A 248 22.29 -12.58 -25.08
CA VAL A 248 22.65 -11.22 -24.66
C VAL A 248 22.21 -10.26 -25.75
N PHE A 249 21.38 -9.28 -25.41
CA PHE A 249 20.95 -8.21 -26.31
C PHE A 249 21.47 -6.86 -25.81
N SER A 250 22.09 -6.09 -26.70
CA SER A 250 22.71 -4.80 -26.42
C SER A 250 22.55 -3.87 -27.63
N GLY A 251 22.20 -2.60 -27.40
CA GLY A 251 21.86 -1.66 -28.47
C GLY A 251 20.75 -2.21 -29.37
N THR A 252 21.11 -2.67 -30.56
CA THR A 252 20.21 -3.34 -31.53
C THR A 252 20.64 -4.76 -31.88
N LYS A 253 21.75 -5.23 -31.30
CA LYS A 253 22.43 -6.48 -31.65
C LYS A 253 22.19 -7.54 -30.59
N SER A 254 22.38 -8.79 -30.99
CA SER A 254 22.29 -9.96 -30.12
C SER A 254 23.56 -10.81 -30.21
N ALA A 255 23.84 -11.53 -29.14
CA ALA A 255 24.82 -12.59 -29.10
C ALA A 255 24.22 -13.81 -28.38
N ILE A 256 24.56 -15.01 -28.83
CA ILE A 256 24.27 -16.25 -28.13
C ILE A 256 25.59 -16.86 -27.67
N ILE A 257 25.72 -17.05 -26.36
CA ILE A 257 26.90 -17.61 -25.72
C ILE A 257 26.66 -19.09 -25.40
N THR A 258 27.53 -19.96 -25.89
CA THR A 258 27.58 -21.37 -25.50
C THR A 258 28.48 -21.53 -24.29
N LEU A 259 27.88 -21.71 -23.11
CA LEU A 259 28.58 -21.67 -21.82
C LEU A 259 29.70 -22.72 -21.66
N ALA A 260 29.57 -23.89 -22.29
CA ALA A 260 30.55 -24.97 -22.18
C ALA A 260 31.87 -24.67 -22.90
N THR A 261 31.81 -23.90 -24.00
CA THR A 261 32.96 -23.63 -24.88
C THR A 261 33.34 -22.15 -24.94
N ASN A 262 32.53 -21.27 -24.34
CA ASN A 262 32.57 -19.81 -24.52
C ASN A 262 32.44 -19.38 -26.00
N ALA A 263 31.91 -20.25 -26.89
CA ALA A 263 31.67 -19.90 -28.28
C ALA A 263 30.54 -18.86 -28.37
N ILE A 264 30.77 -17.80 -29.16
CA ILE A 264 29.85 -16.68 -29.32
C ILE A 264 29.30 -16.70 -30.75
N ASP A 265 27.99 -16.77 -30.87
CA ASP A 265 27.26 -16.64 -32.13
C ASP A 265 26.65 -15.23 -32.20
N LEU A 266 27.00 -14.50 -33.26
CA LEU A 266 26.58 -13.10 -33.50
C LEU A 266 25.66 -12.96 -34.72
N THR A 267 25.33 -14.06 -35.40
CA THR A 267 24.68 -14.01 -36.72
C THR A 267 23.30 -14.66 -36.73
N SER A 268 23.00 -15.55 -35.79
CA SER A 268 21.70 -16.25 -35.75
C SER A 268 20.50 -15.37 -35.42
N ILE A 269 20.71 -14.29 -34.68
CA ILE A 269 19.64 -13.35 -34.32
C ILE A 269 19.79 -12.07 -35.15
N PRO A 270 18.79 -11.69 -35.96
CA PRO A 270 18.85 -10.47 -36.74
C PRO A 270 18.85 -9.21 -35.85
N ILE A 271 19.39 -8.13 -36.39
CA ILE A 271 19.34 -6.80 -35.76
C ILE A 271 17.88 -6.37 -35.58
N LEU A 272 17.56 -5.82 -34.40
CA LEU A 272 16.22 -5.29 -34.12
C LEU A 272 16.00 -3.95 -34.85
N ASP A 273 14.84 -3.82 -35.51
CA ASP A 273 14.36 -2.58 -36.16
C ASP A 273 15.37 -1.93 -37.15
N PRO A 274 15.84 -2.66 -38.18
CA PRO A 274 16.85 -2.18 -39.12
C PRO A 274 16.53 -0.84 -39.84
N PRO A 275 15.26 -0.43 -40.08
CA PRO A 275 14.99 0.86 -40.73
C PRO A 275 15.34 2.09 -39.89
N THR A 276 15.34 1.97 -38.56
CA THR A 276 15.62 3.11 -37.64
C THR A 276 16.92 2.94 -36.86
N ASN A 277 17.43 1.71 -36.71
CA ASN A 277 18.64 1.33 -35.97
C ASN A 277 18.78 2.06 -34.62
N ARG A 278 17.66 2.25 -33.93
CA ARG A 278 17.61 2.92 -32.63
C ARG A 278 18.06 1.96 -31.53
N PRO A 279 18.92 2.36 -30.59
CA PRO A 279 19.29 1.50 -29.46
C PRO A 279 18.10 1.19 -28.54
N HIS A 280 17.94 -0.08 -28.17
CA HIS A 280 16.88 -0.61 -27.30
C HIS A 280 17.45 -1.06 -25.94
N ILE A 281 18.30 -0.22 -25.35
CA ILE A 281 18.88 -0.46 -24.02
C ILE A 281 19.20 0.87 -23.35
N TYR A 282 19.73 0.86 -22.13
CA TYR A 282 20.14 2.07 -21.43
C TYR A 282 21.03 2.98 -22.31
N PRO A 283 20.81 4.31 -22.31
CA PRO A 283 19.82 5.07 -21.54
C PRO A 283 18.40 5.14 -22.15
N PHE A 284 18.15 4.58 -23.31
CA PHE A 284 16.83 4.62 -23.94
C PHE A 284 15.84 3.63 -23.35
N THR A 285 16.35 2.61 -22.68
CA THR A 285 15.68 1.74 -21.70
C THR A 285 14.22 1.41 -22.05
N PRO A 286 13.97 0.58 -23.08
CA PRO A 286 12.75 -0.23 -23.09
C PRO A 286 12.81 -1.25 -21.95
N THR A 287 11.67 -1.86 -21.64
CA THR A 287 11.65 -3.03 -20.74
C THR A 287 11.46 -4.30 -21.53
N ALA A 288 12.03 -5.38 -21.02
CA ALA A 288 11.95 -6.69 -21.65
C ALA A 288 11.50 -7.75 -20.66
N LEU A 289 10.77 -8.74 -21.16
CA LEU A 289 10.35 -9.90 -20.41
C LEU A 289 10.37 -11.15 -21.28
N VAL A 290 10.53 -12.30 -20.61
CA VAL A 290 10.10 -13.58 -21.18
C VAL A 290 8.60 -13.69 -20.96
N LEU A 291 7.84 -13.87 -22.04
CA LEU A 291 6.39 -14.04 -21.95
C LEU A 291 6.02 -15.31 -21.18
N PRO A 292 4.82 -15.37 -20.59
CA PRO A 292 4.33 -16.56 -19.90
C PRO A 292 4.48 -17.84 -20.72
N MET A 293 5.27 -18.79 -20.19
CA MET A 293 5.37 -20.14 -20.72
C MET A 293 4.18 -20.93 -20.16
N THR A 294 3.16 -21.10 -21.00
CA THR A 294 1.86 -21.68 -20.65
C THR A 294 1.66 -23.02 -21.36
N ILE A 295 0.74 -23.85 -20.88
CA ILE A 295 0.36 -25.08 -21.58
C ILE A 295 -0.22 -24.73 -22.96
N ALA A 296 -0.98 -23.64 -23.05
CA ALA A 296 -1.63 -23.18 -24.28
C ALA A 296 -0.64 -22.82 -25.40
N ASN A 297 0.57 -22.34 -25.06
CA ASN A 297 1.62 -22.03 -26.03
C ASN A 297 2.77 -23.06 -26.01
N ASN A 298 2.54 -24.26 -25.48
CA ASN A 298 3.54 -25.33 -25.38
C ASN A 298 4.83 -24.88 -24.67
N HIS A 299 4.68 -24.03 -23.63
CA HIS A 299 5.76 -23.46 -22.84
C HIS A 299 6.85 -22.75 -23.67
N GLU A 300 6.46 -22.09 -24.76
CA GLU A 300 7.40 -21.44 -25.68
C GLU A 300 8.18 -20.31 -25.01
N PHE A 301 9.51 -20.34 -25.16
CA PHE A 301 10.39 -19.26 -24.70
C PHE A 301 10.38 -18.11 -25.70
N ARG A 302 9.55 -17.11 -25.44
CA ARG A 302 9.42 -15.91 -26.27
C ARG A 302 9.79 -14.67 -25.49
N VAL A 303 10.68 -13.85 -26.03
CA VAL A 303 11.04 -12.56 -25.45
C VAL A 303 10.20 -11.46 -26.08
N MET A 304 9.76 -10.51 -25.28
CA MET A 304 9.11 -9.28 -25.71
C MET A 304 9.87 -8.07 -25.18
N ILE A 305 10.07 -7.06 -26.02
CA ILE A 305 10.70 -5.78 -25.69
C ILE A 305 9.72 -4.66 -26.07
N CYS A 306 9.42 -3.76 -25.13
CA CYS A 306 8.46 -2.68 -25.33
C CYS A 306 8.95 -1.34 -24.78
N GLY A 307 8.55 -0.27 -25.47
CA GLY A 307 8.80 1.10 -25.03
C GLY A 307 10.18 1.61 -25.42
N GLY A 308 10.71 2.48 -24.57
CA GLY A 308 11.94 3.22 -24.81
C GLY A 308 11.67 4.49 -25.61
N VAL A 309 12.66 4.95 -26.41
CA VAL A 309 12.56 6.24 -27.12
C VAL A 309 12.30 6.08 -28.62
N GLN A 310 11.60 7.05 -29.19
CA GLN A 310 11.47 7.32 -30.62
C GLN A 310 12.13 8.68 -30.93
N ARG A 311 12.82 8.79 -32.06
CA ARG A 311 13.44 10.05 -32.50
C ARG A 311 12.51 10.82 -33.43
N THR A 312 12.37 12.12 -33.18
CA THR A 312 11.57 13.06 -33.99
C THR A 312 12.19 13.40 -35.34
N SER A 313 13.52 13.34 -35.46
CA SER A 313 14.28 13.53 -36.71
C SER A 313 15.04 12.25 -37.11
N LYS A 314 14.98 11.88 -38.40
CA LYS A 314 15.55 10.65 -38.99
C LYS A 314 17.09 10.64 -39.10
N ALA A 315 17.83 11.43 -38.32
CA ALA A 315 19.28 11.46 -38.42
C ALA A 315 19.89 10.21 -37.76
N SER A 316 20.56 9.39 -38.56
CA SER A 316 21.23 8.11 -38.24
C SER A 316 22.37 8.18 -37.21
N ASN A 317 22.60 9.32 -36.56
CA ASN A 317 23.73 9.50 -35.65
C ASN A 317 23.37 8.99 -34.26
N LEU A 318 24.03 7.93 -33.82
CA LEU A 318 23.96 7.28 -32.50
C LEU A 318 24.33 8.21 -31.31
N THR A 319 24.15 9.52 -31.39
CA THR A 319 24.39 10.48 -30.31
C THR A 319 23.13 10.70 -29.47
N THR A 320 23.26 10.98 -28.16
CA THR A 320 22.15 11.46 -27.32
C THR A 320 21.65 12.81 -27.86
N PRO A 321 20.40 12.89 -28.35
CA PRO A 321 19.78 14.16 -28.68
C PRO A 321 19.54 14.99 -27.41
N ALA A 322 19.20 16.27 -27.57
CA ALA A 322 18.69 17.04 -26.45
C ALA A 322 17.43 16.36 -25.89
N ALA A 323 17.23 16.40 -24.56
CA ALA A 323 16.16 15.63 -23.89
C ALA A 323 14.74 15.94 -24.42
N ASN A 324 14.54 17.12 -25.01
CA ASN A 324 13.29 17.57 -25.63
C ASN A 324 13.08 17.05 -27.08
N GLU A 325 14.00 16.25 -27.62
CA GLU A 325 13.91 15.68 -28.98
C GLU A 325 13.59 14.17 -28.99
N LEU A 326 13.38 13.58 -27.80
CA LEU A 326 13.13 12.16 -27.60
C LEU A 326 11.70 11.90 -27.13
N ASP A 327 10.89 11.41 -28.06
CA ASP A 327 9.52 10.99 -27.81
C ASP A 327 9.51 9.58 -27.22
N PRO A 328 8.47 9.20 -26.47
CA PRO A 328 8.36 7.86 -25.94
C PRO A 328 7.85 6.91 -27.03
N SER A 329 8.38 5.71 -27.10
CA SER A 329 7.91 4.70 -28.04
C SER A 329 6.75 3.89 -27.44
N ASP A 330 5.75 3.60 -28.26
CA ASP A 330 4.66 2.65 -27.99
C ASP A 330 4.87 1.29 -28.67
N ASP A 331 5.99 1.14 -29.40
CA ASP A 331 6.29 -0.06 -30.16
C ASP A 331 6.71 -1.21 -29.24
N CYS A 332 6.28 -2.40 -29.65
CA CYS A 332 6.63 -3.66 -29.02
C CYS A 332 7.10 -4.67 -30.07
N TYR A 333 8.15 -5.41 -29.72
CA TYR A 333 8.74 -6.44 -30.56
C TYR A 333 8.86 -7.75 -29.81
N GLN A 334 8.65 -8.86 -30.51
CA GLN A 334 8.81 -10.20 -29.97
C GLN A 334 9.74 -11.05 -30.81
N ILE A 335 10.47 -11.95 -30.17
CA ILE A 335 11.32 -12.94 -30.83
C ILE A 335 11.30 -14.25 -30.05
N VAL A 336 11.42 -15.35 -30.78
CA VAL A 336 11.82 -16.66 -30.23
C VAL A 336 13.28 -16.83 -30.61
N PRO A 337 14.24 -16.69 -29.67
CA PRO A 337 15.67 -16.74 -30.01
C PRO A 337 16.13 -18.10 -30.55
N GLU A 338 15.47 -19.19 -30.13
CA GLU A 338 15.74 -20.55 -30.58
C GLU A 338 14.44 -21.24 -31.02
N PRO A 339 13.93 -20.97 -32.23
CA PRO A 339 12.73 -21.63 -32.73
C PRO A 339 12.90 -23.15 -32.78
N THR A 340 11.95 -23.90 -32.23
CA THR A 340 12.01 -25.37 -32.17
C THR A 340 11.61 -26.05 -33.48
N ASP A 341 11.01 -25.30 -34.40
CA ASP A 341 10.55 -25.77 -35.71
C ASP A 341 11.65 -25.71 -36.80
N GLY A 342 12.87 -25.30 -36.43
CA GLY A 342 14.00 -25.16 -37.35
C GLY A 342 13.98 -23.89 -38.20
N THR A 343 13.03 -22.98 -37.97
CA THR A 343 13.02 -21.67 -38.62
C THR A 343 14.09 -20.74 -38.05
N ALA A 344 14.46 -19.71 -38.81
CA ALA A 344 15.35 -18.67 -38.30
C ALA A 344 14.62 -17.78 -37.28
N ALA A 345 15.35 -17.26 -36.30
CA ALA A 345 14.78 -16.30 -35.34
C ALA A 345 14.40 -14.99 -36.06
N VAL A 346 13.17 -14.52 -35.84
CA VAL A 346 12.64 -13.30 -36.49
C VAL A 346 12.02 -12.38 -35.47
N TRP A 347 12.38 -11.10 -35.54
CA TRP A 347 11.68 -10.03 -34.82
C TRP A 347 10.32 -9.77 -35.44
N THR A 348 9.28 -9.85 -34.61
CA THR A 348 7.89 -9.60 -35.02
C THR A 348 7.35 -8.41 -34.24
N ARG A 349 6.74 -7.45 -34.94
CA ARG A 349 6.00 -6.37 -34.27
C ARG A 349 4.71 -6.95 -33.71
N VAL A 350 4.34 -6.49 -32.52
CA VAL A 350 3.05 -6.80 -31.90
C VAL A 350 2.23 -5.54 -31.66
N ASP A 351 1.05 -5.71 -31.10
CA ASP A 351 0.15 -4.63 -30.73
C ASP A 351 0.91 -3.52 -29.98
N LYS A 352 0.59 -2.28 -30.32
CA LYS A 352 1.18 -1.11 -29.68
C LYS A 352 0.69 -0.97 -28.25
N MET A 353 1.56 -0.48 -27.38
CA MET A 353 1.13 -0.05 -26.05
C MET A 353 0.07 1.06 -26.18
N PRO A 354 -0.93 1.14 -25.29
CA PRO A 354 -1.93 2.21 -25.33
C PRO A 354 -1.32 3.60 -25.18
N ILE A 355 -0.17 3.69 -24.50
CA ILE A 355 0.62 4.91 -24.36
C ILE A 355 2.12 4.59 -24.45
N GLY A 356 2.87 5.45 -25.15
CA GLY A 356 4.33 5.33 -25.22
C GLY A 356 4.99 5.64 -23.87
N ARG A 357 6.01 4.87 -23.52
CA ARG A 357 6.77 5.00 -22.26
C ARG A 357 8.27 4.89 -22.50
N VAL A 358 9.03 5.82 -21.92
CA VAL A 358 10.46 5.64 -21.69
C VAL A 358 10.64 5.04 -20.30
N MET A 359 11.58 4.09 -20.13
CA MET A 359 11.85 3.40 -18.85
C MET A 359 10.58 2.82 -18.17
N PRO A 360 9.70 2.11 -18.90
CA PRO A 360 8.62 1.38 -18.25
C PRO A 360 9.18 0.24 -17.40
N ASP A 361 8.41 -0.23 -16.42
CA ASP A 361 8.60 -1.54 -15.80
C ASP A 361 7.49 -2.50 -16.26
N VAL A 362 7.78 -3.80 -16.31
CA VAL A 362 6.79 -4.83 -16.65
C VAL A 362 6.80 -5.96 -15.63
N VAL A 363 5.62 -6.34 -15.17
CA VAL A 363 5.44 -7.37 -14.13
C VAL A 363 4.51 -8.48 -14.63
N LEU A 364 5.00 -9.73 -14.57
CA LEU A 364 4.18 -10.91 -14.85
C LEU A 364 3.20 -11.14 -13.71
N THR A 365 1.96 -11.50 -14.05
CA THR A 365 0.88 -11.71 -13.08
C THR A 365 0.38 -13.16 -13.09
N PRO A 366 -0.22 -13.64 -11.98
CA PRO A 366 -0.65 -15.04 -11.84
C PRO A 366 -1.65 -15.52 -12.89
N ASP A 367 -2.43 -14.64 -13.52
CA ASP A 367 -3.37 -15.00 -14.58
C ASP A 367 -2.73 -15.10 -15.97
N GLY A 368 -1.40 -15.11 -16.07
CA GLY A 368 -0.66 -15.29 -17.32
C GLY A 368 -0.60 -14.02 -18.18
N LYS A 369 -0.70 -12.84 -17.57
CA LYS A 369 -0.61 -11.53 -18.25
C LYS A 369 0.58 -10.73 -17.77
N ALA A 370 0.92 -9.68 -18.51
CA ALA A 370 1.98 -8.74 -18.15
C ALA A 370 1.41 -7.34 -17.92
N VAL A 371 1.72 -6.73 -16.78
CA VAL A 371 1.29 -5.36 -16.44
C VAL A 371 2.46 -4.41 -16.60
N TYR A 372 2.30 -3.41 -17.46
CA TYR A 372 3.23 -2.32 -17.68
C TYR A 372 2.87 -1.13 -16.78
N VAL A 373 3.84 -0.64 -16.04
CA VAL A 373 3.73 0.49 -15.09
C VAL A 373 4.94 1.40 -15.23
N ASN A 374 4.93 2.51 -14.50
CA ASN A 374 6.02 3.48 -14.44
C ASN A 374 6.34 4.11 -15.82
N GLY A 375 7.38 4.95 -15.81
CA GLY A 375 7.98 5.52 -17.00
C GLY A 375 7.63 6.99 -17.24
N ALA A 376 8.35 7.57 -18.19
CA ALA A 376 8.26 8.96 -18.57
C ALA A 376 7.68 9.15 -19.98
N GLY A 377 7.11 10.32 -20.20
CA GLY A 377 6.47 10.70 -21.45
C GLY A 377 7.39 11.36 -22.45
N TYR A 378 8.63 11.73 -22.08
CA TYR A 378 9.70 12.23 -22.95
C TYR A 378 11.05 12.03 -22.26
N GLY A 379 12.15 12.06 -23.04
CA GLY A 379 13.52 12.04 -22.52
C GLY A 379 14.17 10.65 -22.49
N PHE A 380 15.08 10.41 -21.55
CA PHE A 380 15.82 9.14 -21.40
C PHE A 380 16.24 8.86 -19.95
N ALA A 381 16.60 7.60 -19.68
CA ALA A 381 17.09 7.16 -18.37
C ALA A 381 18.49 7.74 -18.09
N GLY A 382 18.63 8.53 -17.02
CA GLY A 382 19.90 9.14 -16.65
C GLY A 382 19.70 10.50 -15.98
N GLY A 383 20.70 10.93 -15.21
CA GLY A 383 20.63 12.16 -14.42
C GLY A 383 21.53 12.14 -13.18
N ALA A 384 21.95 13.32 -12.71
CA ALA A 384 22.74 13.45 -11.49
C ALA A 384 21.86 13.87 -10.31
N ALA A 385 21.71 13.00 -9.29
CA ALA A 385 21.08 13.34 -8.02
C ALA A 385 19.72 14.10 -8.13
N GLY A 386 18.77 13.55 -8.88
CA GLY A 386 17.46 14.19 -9.11
C GLY A 386 17.43 15.22 -10.24
N TRP A 387 18.52 15.43 -10.97
CA TRP A 387 18.51 16.10 -12.28
C TRP A 387 18.11 15.11 -13.38
N GLY A 388 16.81 14.88 -13.52
CA GLY A 388 16.30 13.94 -14.52
C GLY A 388 16.45 14.45 -15.95
N CYS A 389 16.84 13.56 -16.87
CA CYS A 389 16.73 13.77 -18.31
C CYS A 389 15.38 13.32 -18.89
N SER A 390 14.45 12.91 -18.02
CA SER A 390 13.11 12.40 -18.38
C SER A 390 12.00 13.22 -17.73
N TYR A 391 10.85 13.34 -18.41
CA TYR A 391 9.76 14.24 -18.02
C TYR A 391 8.37 13.63 -18.28
N ASN A 392 7.34 14.21 -17.68
CA ASN A 392 5.92 13.86 -17.89
C ASN A 392 5.60 12.42 -17.45
N PRO A 393 5.48 12.14 -16.14
CA PRO A 393 5.28 10.79 -15.62
C PRO A 393 4.04 10.10 -16.22
N ARG A 394 4.16 8.82 -16.52
CA ARG A 394 3.08 7.99 -17.08
C ARG A 394 2.34 7.23 -15.98
N TYR A 395 1.31 7.84 -15.42
CA TYR A 395 0.52 7.26 -14.33
C TYR A 395 -0.30 6.03 -14.72
N GLN A 396 -0.81 5.99 -15.95
CA GLN A 396 -1.64 4.89 -16.44
C GLN A 396 -0.91 3.55 -16.26
N ALA A 397 -1.61 2.48 -15.90
CA ALA A 397 -1.11 1.12 -16.07
C ALA A 397 -1.71 0.52 -17.35
N ASP A 398 -0.99 -0.40 -17.99
CA ASP A 398 -1.49 -1.15 -19.15
C ASP A 398 -1.30 -2.65 -18.91
N VAL A 399 -2.23 -3.47 -19.36
CA VAL A 399 -2.07 -4.93 -19.33
C VAL A 399 -1.95 -5.46 -20.75
N PHE A 400 -0.99 -6.37 -20.95
CA PHE A 400 -0.82 -7.17 -22.14
C PHE A 400 -1.29 -8.60 -21.87
N ASP A 401 -2.23 -9.07 -22.69
CA ASP A 401 -2.70 -10.46 -22.73
C ASP A 401 -2.03 -11.21 -23.89
N PRO A 402 -1.04 -12.07 -23.63
CA PRO A 402 -0.31 -12.79 -24.68
C PRO A 402 -1.18 -13.74 -25.51
N LEU A 403 -2.27 -14.25 -24.92
CA LEU A 403 -3.19 -15.19 -25.56
C LEU A 403 -4.39 -14.49 -26.20
N GLY A 404 -4.50 -13.18 -26.03
CA GLY A 404 -5.54 -12.36 -26.64
C GLY A 404 -5.46 -12.30 -28.17
N PRO A 405 -6.55 -11.91 -28.84
CA PRO A 405 -6.58 -11.71 -30.29
C PRO A 405 -5.62 -10.60 -30.71
N ILE A 406 -4.94 -10.79 -31.85
CA ILE A 406 -4.04 -9.78 -32.44
C ILE A 406 -4.83 -8.49 -32.70
N GLY A 407 -4.25 -7.34 -32.36
CA GLY A 407 -4.87 -6.02 -32.44
C GLY A 407 -5.66 -5.61 -31.19
N GLY A 408 -5.80 -6.49 -30.20
CA GLY A 408 -6.57 -6.25 -28.96
C GLY A 408 -5.91 -6.81 -27.70
N ARG A 409 -4.61 -7.12 -27.73
CA ARG A 409 -3.88 -7.70 -26.59
C ARG A 409 -3.57 -6.69 -25.50
N PHE A 410 -3.53 -5.41 -25.83
CA PHE A 410 -3.33 -4.35 -24.84
C PHE A 410 -4.65 -3.74 -24.38
N SER A 411 -4.74 -3.47 -23.08
CA SER A 411 -5.82 -2.67 -22.52
C SER A 411 -5.35 -1.77 -21.38
N THR A 412 -6.01 -0.63 -21.24
CA THR A 412 -5.72 0.38 -20.21
C THR A 412 -6.32 -0.01 -18.86
N LEU A 413 -5.51 0.14 -17.82
CA LEU A 413 -5.87 -0.08 -16.42
C LEU A 413 -5.94 1.25 -15.64
N ALA A 414 -6.16 1.17 -14.33
CA ALA A 414 -6.22 2.35 -13.46
C ALA A 414 -4.87 3.09 -13.42
N SER A 415 -4.92 4.39 -13.17
CA SER A 415 -3.73 5.23 -13.05
C SER A 415 -3.19 5.28 -11.61
N ALA A 416 -1.86 5.21 -11.48
CA ALA A 416 -1.12 5.41 -10.26
C ALA A 416 -1.30 6.83 -9.70
N THR A 417 -0.99 7.01 -8.43
CA THR A 417 -1.07 8.32 -7.74
C THR A 417 0.29 8.92 -7.43
N VAL A 418 1.36 8.16 -7.64
CA VAL A 418 2.75 8.55 -7.37
C VAL A 418 3.55 8.58 -8.67
N ASP A 419 4.42 9.57 -8.82
CA ASP A 419 5.32 9.71 -9.96
C ASP A 419 6.41 8.63 -9.88
N ARG A 420 6.54 7.82 -10.94
CA ARG A 420 7.53 6.76 -11.03
C ARG A 420 8.27 6.86 -12.35
N MET A 421 9.45 7.48 -12.29
CA MET A 421 10.31 7.74 -13.46
C MET A 421 11.68 7.08 -13.26
N TYR A 422 12.79 7.77 -13.46
CA TYR A 422 14.10 7.13 -13.44
C TYR A 422 14.44 6.64 -12.03
N HIS A 423 15.05 5.46 -11.94
CA HIS A 423 15.20 4.72 -10.68
C HIS A 423 13.88 4.31 -9.98
N SER A 424 12.75 4.32 -10.68
CA SER A 424 11.59 3.57 -10.20
C SER A 424 11.79 2.07 -10.42
N THR A 425 11.04 1.29 -9.65
CA THR A 425 11.07 -0.18 -9.68
C THR A 425 9.67 -0.74 -9.59
N ALA A 426 9.43 -1.91 -10.16
CA ALA A 426 8.18 -2.66 -9.96
C ALA A 426 8.38 -4.18 -9.91
N LEU A 427 7.62 -4.86 -9.04
CA LEU A 427 7.61 -6.33 -8.93
C LEU A 427 6.26 -6.89 -8.46
N LEU A 428 6.07 -8.20 -8.62
CA LEU A 428 4.90 -8.92 -8.15
C LEU A 428 5.02 -9.26 -6.66
N LEU A 429 3.98 -8.97 -5.87
CA LEU A 429 3.89 -9.39 -4.47
C LEU A 429 3.26 -10.79 -4.33
N PRO A 430 3.56 -11.53 -3.24
CA PRO A 430 2.95 -12.83 -2.95
C PRO A 430 1.42 -12.81 -2.88
N ASP A 431 0.83 -11.67 -2.57
CA ASP A 431 -0.62 -11.50 -2.53
C ASP A 431 -1.25 -11.17 -3.90
N GLY A 432 -0.47 -11.19 -4.98
CA GLY A 432 -0.95 -10.93 -6.35
C GLY A 432 -1.09 -9.44 -6.70
N ARG A 433 -0.63 -8.51 -5.86
CA ARG A 433 -0.54 -7.09 -6.24
C ARG A 433 0.78 -6.81 -6.95
N VAL A 434 0.81 -5.75 -7.76
CA VAL A 434 2.02 -5.21 -8.37
C VAL A 434 2.51 -4.03 -7.54
N LEU A 435 3.68 -4.15 -6.92
CA LEU A 435 4.31 -3.08 -6.15
C LEU A 435 5.10 -2.16 -7.08
N THR A 436 5.02 -0.84 -6.84
CA THR A 436 5.94 0.18 -7.38
C THR A 436 6.63 0.93 -6.25
N ALA A 437 7.90 1.28 -6.46
CA ALA A 437 8.73 2.03 -5.52
C ALA A 437 9.76 2.92 -6.28
N GLY A 438 10.54 3.74 -5.56
CA GLY A 438 11.37 4.80 -6.18
C GLY A 438 10.50 5.97 -6.68
N SER A 439 10.91 6.98 -7.41
CA SER A 439 12.13 7.30 -8.14
C SER A 439 12.90 8.44 -7.46
N GLU A 440 14.06 8.80 -8.01
CA GLU A 440 14.79 10.04 -7.67
C GLU A 440 14.56 11.10 -8.75
N GLU A 441 13.44 11.83 -8.72
CA GLU A 441 13.12 12.83 -9.76
C GLU A 441 11.95 13.77 -9.41
N GLN A 442 11.51 13.81 -8.15
CA GLN A 442 10.28 14.51 -7.74
C GLN A 442 10.40 16.05 -7.84
N ASN A 443 11.62 16.59 -7.86
CA ASN A 443 11.91 18.03 -8.02
C ASN A 443 11.40 18.62 -9.36
N TRP A 444 11.11 17.80 -10.38
CA TRP A 444 10.53 18.30 -11.63
C TRP A 444 9.10 18.83 -11.48
N ASN A 445 8.32 18.24 -10.56
CA ASN A 445 7.01 18.80 -10.22
C ASN A 445 7.16 20.20 -9.64
N ASP A 446 8.24 20.51 -8.92
CA ASP A 446 8.46 21.84 -8.38
C ASP A 446 8.86 22.86 -9.44
N ILE A 447 9.65 22.46 -10.44
CA ILE A 447 10.01 23.30 -11.58
C ILE A 447 8.75 23.80 -12.30
N ASN A 448 7.79 22.90 -12.57
CA ASN A 448 6.55 23.27 -13.27
C ASN A 448 5.46 23.85 -12.36
N THR A 449 5.34 23.38 -11.12
CA THR A 449 4.31 23.84 -10.18
C THR A 449 4.69 25.16 -9.53
N PHE A 450 5.98 25.40 -9.30
CA PHE A 450 6.48 26.56 -8.56
C PHE A 450 7.41 27.49 -9.36
N GLY A 451 7.74 27.15 -10.61
CA GLY A 451 8.50 28.01 -11.53
C GLY A 451 10.00 28.12 -11.20
N VAL A 452 10.58 27.06 -10.62
CA VAL A 452 12.01 27.02 -10.27
C VAL A 452 12.83 26.78 -11.54
N SER A 453 13.80 27.65 -11.87
CA SER A 453 14.60 27.54 -13.10
C SER A 453 15.78 26.57 -12.94
N ALA A 454 16.04 25.76 -13.98
CA ALA A 454 17.16 24.82 -14.05
C ALA A 454 18.56 25.48 -14.13
N THR A 455 18.66 26.80 -14.27
CA THR A 455 19.93 27.53 -14.48
C THR A 455 20.47 28.22 -13.23
N ASP A 456 19.86 28.03 -12.05
CA ASP A 456 20.29 28.72 -10.83
C ASP A 456 21.42 27.95 -10.12
N PRO A 457 22.63 28.52 -9.97
CA PRO A 457 23.77 27.86 -9.33
C PRO A 457 23.62 27.72 -7.80
N THR A 458 22.51 28.17 -7.21
CA THR A 458 22.25 28.12 -5.76
C THR A 458 21.05 27.25 -5.38
N PHE A 459 21.15 25.93 -5.55
CA PHE A 459 20.17 24.97 -5.00
C PHE A 459 20.35 24.68 -3.49
N ALA A 460 20.89 25.64 -2.74
CA ALA A 460 20.82 25.69 -1.30
C ALA A 460 19.86 26.83 -0.94
N ASN A 461 18.58 26.49 -0.69
CA ASN A 461 17.44 27.39 -0.44
C ASN A 461 16.83 28.03 -1.69
N CYS A 462 15.78 27.42 -2.25
CA CYS A 462 14.98 28.00 -3.32
C CYS A 462 14.45 29.40 -2.91
N THR A 463 15.14 30.47 -3.31
CA THR A 463 14.77 31.84 -3.03
C THR A 463 14.46 32.52 -4.36
N VAL A 464 13.18 32.67 -4.68
CA VAL A 464 12.75 33.29 -5.94
C VAL A 464 12.33 34.73 -5.64
N GLY A 465 13.04 35.72 -6.19
CA GLY A 465 12.68 37.14 -6.08
C GLY A 465 12.73 37.71 -4.66
N GLY A 466 13.67 37.26 -3.84
CA GLY A 466 13.81 37.74 -2.45
C GLY A 466 12.87 37.08 -1.44
N ALA A 467 12.10 36.06 -1.83
CA ALA A 467 11.28 35.25 -0.93
C ALA A 467 11.74 33.78 -0.92
N THR A 468 12.08 33.27 0.27
CA THR A 468 12.45 31.86 0.49
C THR A 468 11.22 30.97 0.31
N ARG A 469 11.28 29.99 -0.59
CA ARG A 469 10.25 28.96 -0.83
C ARG A 469 10.82 27.57 -0.46
N ARG A 470 9.95 26.68 0.02
CA ARG A 470 10.30 25.28 0.29
C ARG A 470 10.25 24.49 -1.03
N CYS A 471 11.40 24.08 -1.56
CA CYS A 471 11.44 23.01 -2.55
C CYS A 471 11.12 21.66 -1.89
N THR A 472 10.52 20.74 -2.63
CA THR A 472 10.19 19.39 -2.18
C THR A 472 11.42 18.49 -2.22
N ASP A 473 11.28 17.34 -1.58
CA ASP A 473 12.29 16.29 -1.51
C ASP A 473 12.28 15.51 -2.85
N PRO A 474 13.40 15.37 -3.61
CA PRO A 474 13.40 14.67 -4.89
C PRO A 474 13.20 13.16 -4.76
N PHE A 475 13.29 12.63 -3.53
CA PHE A 475 13.32 11.22 -3.20
C PHE A 475 11.91 10.72 -2.87
N GLU A 476 11.39 9.81 -3.68
CA GLU A 476 10.06 9.23 -3.45
C GLU A 476 10.15 7.95 -2.61
N TYR A 477 9.79 8.09 -1.33
CA TYR A 477 9.85 7.02 -0.34
C TYR A 477 8.59 6.16 -0.26
N ARG A 478 7.46 6.60 -0.85
CA ARG A 478 6.20 5.86 -0.71
C ARG A 478 6.23 4.58 -1.53
N LEU A 479 5.69 3.52 -0.96
CA LEU A 479 5.42 2.26 -1.63
C LEU A 479 3.96 2.28 -2.10
N GLU A 480 3.73 2.04 -3.38
CA GLU A 480 2.38 2.02 -3.97
C GLU A 480 2.12 0.66 -4.60
N ALA A 481 0.96 0.05 -4.34
CA ALA A 481 0.60 -1.24 -4.90
C ALA A 481 -0.62 -1.10 -5.80
N PHE A 482 -0.51 -1.60 -7.01
CA PHE A 482 -1.62 -1.82 -7.92
C PHE A 482 -2.26 -3.18 -7.63
N SER A 483 -3.55 -3.18 -7.37
CA SER A 483 -4.39 -4.36 -7.29
C SER A 483 -5.01 -4.61 -8.67
N PRO A 484 -4.62 -5.67 -9.39
CA PRO A 484 -5.16 -5.92 -10.72
C PRO A 484 -6.63 -6.34 -10.68
N PRO A 485 -7.36 -6.24 -11.81
CA PRO A 485 -8.80 -6.54 -11.88
C PRO A 485 -9.20 -7.89 -11.29
N TYR A 486 -8.34 -8.92 -11.41
CA TYR A 486 -8.64 -10.25 -10.86
C TYR A 486 -8.85 -10.28 -9.34
N LEU A 487 -8.33 -9.30 -8.58
CA LEU A 487 -8.53 -9.24 -7.12
C LEU A 487 -9.92 -8.73 -6.73
N PHE A 488 -10.72 -8.25 -7.69
CA PHE A 488 -12.07 -7.73 -7.46
C PHE A 488 -13.18 -8.66 -7.97
N LYS A 489 -12.82 -9.77 -8.63
CA LYS A 489 -13.77 -10.67 -9.30
C LYS A 489 -14.45 -11.69 -8.38
N GLY A 490 -14.01 -11.85 -7.13
CA GLY A 490 -14.62 -12.80 -6.20
C GLY A 490 -13.71 -13.24 -5.06
N ALA A 491 -14.10 -14.32 -4.38
CA ALA A 491 -13.29 -14.95 -3.35
C ALA A 491 -12.04 -15.60 -3.95
N ARG A 492 -10.92 -15.54 -3.23
CA ARG A 492 -9.66 -16.11 -3.66
C ARG A 492 -9.57 -17.58 -3.23
N PRO A 493 -9.03 -18.49 -4.07
CA PRO A 493 -8.69 -19.83 -3.63
C PRO A 493 -7.57 -19.78 -2.57
N SER A 494 -7.43 -20.82 -1.76
CA SER A 494 -6.38 -20.93 -0.74
C SER A 494 -5.57 -22.21 -0.94
N ILE A 495 -4.24 -22.05 -0.95
CA ILE A 495 -3.30 -23.14 -0.85
C ILE A 495 -3.18 -23.53 0.63
N THR A 496 -3.66 -24.71 0.98
CA THR A 496 -3.62 -25.22 2.36
C THR A 496 -2.29 -25.91 2.68
N TYR A 497 -1.60 -26.42 1.65
CA TYR A 497 -0.29 -27.05 1.78
C TYR A 497 0.51 -26.92 0.47
N ALA A 498 1.79 -26.63 0.59
CA ALA A 498 2.77 -26.74 -0.50
C ALA A 498 4.12 -27.19 0.07
N PRO A 499 4.91 -27.98 -0.68
CA PRO A 499 6.26 -28.35 -0.27
C PRO A 499 7.18 -27.12 -0.26
N LEU A 500 8.11 -27.06 0.71
CA LEU A 500 9.09 -25.98 0.80
C LEU A 500 10.17 -26.05 -0.29
N THR A 501 10.44 -27.25 -0.80
CA THR A 501 11.44 -27.51 -1.83
C THR A 501 10.92 -28.53 -2.83
N VAL A 502 11.19 -28.31 -4.11
CA VAL A 502 10.83 -29.19 -5.22
C VAL A 502 12.06 -29.39 -6.11
N THR A 503 12.25 -30.61 -6.64
CA THR A 503 13.32 -30.90 -7.62
C THR A 503 12.77 -30.90 -9.04
N TYR A 504 13.63 -30.61 -10.02
CA TYR A 504 13.23 -30.65 -11.43
C TYR A 504 12.72 -32.03 -11.84
N ASN A 505 11.78 -32.04 -12.78
CA ASN A 505 11.15 -33.23 -13.34
C ASN A 505 10.43 -34.13 -12.31
N SER A 506 10.26 -33.66 -11.07
CA SER A 506 9.49 -34.34 -10.03
C SER A 506 7.99 -34.08 -10.15
N THR A 507 7.19 -34.92 -9.49
CA THR A 507 5.80 -34.57 -9.18
C THR A 507 5.69 -34.16 -7.71
N PHE A 508 4.80 -33.23 -7.39
CA PHE A 508 4.58 -32.80 -6.01
C PHE A 508 3.12 -32.46 -5.74
N TYR A 509 2.71 -32.66 -4.49
CA TYR A 509 1.33 -32.47 -4.06
C TYR A 509 1.12 -31.07 -3.49
N VAL A 510 0.00 -30.44 -3.86
CA VAL A 510 -0.45 -29.14 -3.35
C VAL A 510 -1.86 -29.28 -2.83
N GLY A 511 -2.07 -28.93 -1.56
CA GLY A 511 -3.40 -28.89 -0.95
C GLY A 511 -4.12 -27.61 -1.36
N VAL A 512 -5.37 -27.73 -1.80
CA VAL A 512 -6.22 -26.58 -2.15
C VAL A 512 -7.63 -26.78 -1.57
N ASN A 513 -8.22 -25.69 -1.09
CA ASN A 513 -9.58 -25.73 -0.50
C ASN A 513 -10.71 -25.51 -1.53
N ASP A 514 -10.36 -25.24 -2.79
CA ASP A 514 -11.28 -24.86 -3.84
C ASP A 514 -11.15 -25.81 -5.05
N THR A 515 -12.22 -26.53 -5.34
CA THR A 515 -12.28 -27.49 -6.45
C THR A 515 -12.36 -26.82 -7.83
N THR A 516 -12.60 -25.50 -7.88
CA THR A 516 -12.69 -24.71 -9.12
C THR A 516 -11.34 -24.19 -9.63
N VAL A 517 -10.25 -24.44 -8.89
CA VAL A 517 -8.88 -24.16 -9.36
C VAL A 517 -8.63 -24.91 -10.67
N SER A 518 -8.36 -24.13 -11.73
CA SER A 518 -8.18 -24.62 -13.10
C SER A 518 -6.72 -24.68 -13.53
N SER A 519 -5.87 -23.84 -12.93
CA SER A 519 -4.44 -23.78 -13.27
C SER A 519 -3.59 -23.40 -12.07
N PHE A 520 -2.29 -23.69 -12.19
CA PHE A 520 -1.28 -23.32 -11.20
C PHE A 520 -0.13 -22.62 -11.90
N SER A 521 0.32 -21.51 -11.32
CA SER A 521 1.36 -20.67 -11.90
C SER A 521 2.54 -20.60 -10.95
N PHE A 522 3.73 -20.85 -11.50
CA PHE A 522 5.01 -20.61 -10.89
C PHE A 522 5.57 -19.30 -11.42
N ILE A 523 5.79 -18.32 -10.54
CA ILE A 523 6.42 -17.04 -10.91
C ILE A 523 7.68 -16.85 -10.08
N ARG A 524 8.83 -16.67 -10.73
CA ARG A 524 10.12 -16.58 -10.04
C ARG A 524 10.20 -15.31 -9.18
N TYR A 525 10.84 -15.41 -8.03
CA TYR A 525 11.23 -14.22 -7.27
C TYR A 525 12.33 -13.46 -8.03
N THR A 526 12.30 -12.14 -7.97
CA THR A 526 13.19 -11.31 -8.80
C THR A 526 13.78 -10.12 -8.05
N SER A 527 14.80 -9.56 -8.67
CA SER A 527 15.34 -8.23 -8.40
C SER A 527 15.11 -7.34 -9.61
N VAL A 528 14.85 -6.06 -9.38
CA VAL A 528 14.61 -5.07 -10.42
C VAL A 528 15.36 -3.78 -10.11
N THR A 529 15.91 -3.16 -11.17
CA THR A 529 16.48 -1.82 -11.13
C THR A 529 16.53 -1.27 -12.55
N HIS A 530 16.42 0.05 -12.75
CA HIS A 530 16.58 0.69 -14.06
C HIS A 530 15.78 -0.02 -15.19
N SER A 531 14.51 -0.38 -14.92
CA SER A 531 13.63 -1.12 -15.83
C SER A 531 14.12 -2.51 -16.28
N THR A 532 15.15 -3.03 -15.61
CA THR A 532 15.82 -4.29 -15.92
C THR A 532 15.42 -5.35 -14.90
N ASN A 533 14.75 -6.41 -15.37
CA ASN A 533 14.41 -7.59 -14.58
C ASN A 533 14.63 -8.85 -15.43
N THR A 534 15.87 -9.32 -15.48
CA THR A 534 16.31 -10.47 -16.30
C THR A 534 15.90 -11.82 -15.72
N ASP A 535 15.54 -11.85 -14.44
CA ASP A 535 15.18 -13.06 -13.70
C ASP A 535 13.68 -13.40 -13.77
N GLN A 536 12.82 -12.46 -14.16
CA GLN A 536 11.37 -12.67 -14.22
C GLN A 536 11.00 -13.81 -15.17
N ARG A 537 10.35 -14.83 -14.62
CA ARG A 537 9.87 -16.02 -15.36
C ARG A 537 8.50 -16.42 -14.84
N PHE A 538 7.69 -16.94 -15.75
CA PHE A 538 6.40 -17.54 -15.47
C PHE A 538 6.37 -18.93 -16.12
N TRP A 539 5.92 -19.92 -15.36
CA TRP A 539 5.72 -21.28 -15.81
C TRP A 539 4.36 -21.79 -15.34
N GLU A 540 3.49 -22.19 -16.28
CA GLU A 540 2.25 -22.88 -15.93
C GLU A 540 2.53 -24.36 -15.63
N LEU A 541 2.10 -24.84 -14.46
CA LEU A 541 2.33 -26.22 -14.03
C LEU A 541 1.27 -27.16 -14.62
N VAL A 542 1.71 -28.34 -15.04
CA VAL A 542 0.81 -29.39 -15.54
C VAL A 542 0.15 -30.11 -14.36
N ILE A 543 -1.18 -30.18 -14.38
CA ILE A 543 -1.96 -30.97 -13.43
C ILE A 543 -1.93 -32.44 -13.87
N VAL A 544 -1.28 -33.28 -13.08
CA VAL A 544 -1.17 -34.73 -13.34
C VAL A 544 -2.44 -35.46 -12.89
N SER A 545 -2.92 -35.14 -11.68
CA SER A 545 -4.14 -35.73 -11.11
C SER A 545 -4.68 -34.87 -9.97
N ARG A 546 -5.94 -35.12 -9.58
CA ARG A 546 -6.68 -34.31 -8.59
C ARG A 546 -7.52 -35.21 -7.67
N ASN A 547 -7.69 -34.81 -6.41
CA ASN A 547 -8.64 -35.41 -5.48
C ASN A 547 -9.46 -34.32 -4.74
N SER A 548 -10.20 -34.69 -3.69
CA SER A 548 -11.01 -33.78 -2.86
C SER A 548 -10.19 -32.77 -2.05
N THR A 549 -8.92 -33.06 -1.76
CA THR A 549 -8.07 -32.29 -0.83
C THR A 549 -6.94 -31.53 -1.51
N GLY A 550 -6.62 -31.85 -2.77
CA GLY A 550 -5.52 -31.22 -3.48
C GLY A 550 -5.28 -31.73 -4.89
N VAL A 551 -4.11 -31.34 -5.41
CA VAL A 551 -3.69 -31.54 -6.80
C VAL A 551 -2.24 -32.02 -6.84
N LEU A 552 -1.97 -33.02 -7.67
CA LEU A 552 -0.62 -33.44 -8.00
C LEU A 552 -0.14 -32.69 -9.24
N LEU A 553 0.97 -31.96 -9.11
CA LEU A 553 1.55 -31.11 -10.15
C LEU A 553 2.88 -31.67 -10.64
N GLN A 554 3.20 -31.42 -11.90
CA GLN A 554 4.49 -31.70 -12.51
C GLN A 554 5.41 -30.48 -12.38
N ALA A 555 6.57 -30.64 -11.75
CA ALA A 555 7.60 -29.61 -11.68
C ALA A 555 8.23 -29.33 -13.07
N PRO A 556 8.81 -28.14 -13.28
CA PRO A 556 9.53 -27.82 -14.52
C PRO A 556 10.59 -28.88 -14.85
N PHE A 557 10.79 -29.11 -16.16
CA PHE A 557 11.57 -30.25 -16.64
C PHE A 557 13.06 -30.16 -16.32
N ASN A 558 13.63 -28.96 -16.38
CA ASN A 558 15.06 -28.75 -16.22
C ASN A 558 15.35 -27.31 -15.74
N PRO A 559 16.54 -27.03 -15.23
CA PRO A 559 16.87 -25.73 -14.66
C PRO A 559 17.14 -24.63 -15.69
N ASN A 560 17.21 -24.93 -16.99
CA ASN A 560 17.41 -23.90 -18.02
C ASN A 560 16.09 -23.20 -18.40
N VAL A 561 14.97 -23.93 -18.34
CA VAL A 561 13.64 -23.34 -18.59
C VAL A 561 13.09 -22.59 -17.38
N ALA A 562 13.45 -23.05 -16.18
CA ALA A 562 13.08 -22.44 -14.92
C ALA A 562 14.33 -22.41 -14.03
N ALA A 563 14.97 -21.25 -13.88
CA ALA A 563 16.19 -21.14 -13.09
C ALA A 563 15.98 -21.54 -11.61
N PRO A 564 16.99 -22.16 -10.97
CA PRO A 564 16.91 -22.54 -9.55
C PRO A 564 16.75 -21.31 -8.66
N GLY A 565 16.18 -21.54 -7.48
CA GLY A 565 15.85 -20.49 -6.51
C GLY A 565 14.39 -20.54 -6.07
N ASN A 566 13.91 -19.47 -5.44
CA ASN A 566 12.55 -19.33 -4.94
C ASN A 566 11.55 -18.95 -6.05
N TRP A 567 10.40 -19.62 -6.01
CA TRP A 567 9.25 -19.40 -6.89
C TRP A 567 7.98 -19.20 -6.06
N MET A 568 7.13 -18.30 -6.53
CA MET A 568 5.78 -18.09 -6.02
C MET A 568 4.83 -19.06 -6.72
N LEU A 569 4.21 -19.95 -5.95
CA LEU A 569 3.17 -20.87 -6.39
C LEU A 569 1.79 -20.23 -6.17
N PHE A 570 1.08 -19.95 -7.25
CA PHE A 570 -0.31 -19.49 -7.21
C PHE A 570 -1.26 -20.59 -7.67
N ALA A 571 -2.38 -20.77 -6.97
CA ALA A 571 -3.54 -21.51 -7.46
C ALA A 571 -4.52 -20.51 -8.09
N VAL A 572 -4.99 -20.76 -9.30
CA VAL A 572 -5.86 -19.84 -10.05
C VAL A 572 -7.21 -20.49 -10.34
N ALA A 573 -8.28 -19.87 -9.83
CA ALA A 573 -9.66 -20.32 -10.02
C ALA A 573 -10.45 -19.25 -10.77
N ASN A 574 -10.94 -19.57 -11.97
CA ASN A 574 -11.67 -18.62 -12.84
C ASN A 574 -10.91 -17.29 -13.06
N GLY A 575 -9.59 -17.35 -13.19
CA GLY A 575 -8.72 -16.19 -13.33
C GLY A 575 -8.46 -15.40 -12.04
N ILE A 576 -8.90 -15.90 -10.87
CA ILE A 576 -8.66 -15.29 -9.55
C ILE A 576 -7.53 -16.08 -8.85
N PRO A 577 -6.39 -15.46 -8.54
CA PRO A 577 -5.28 -16.15 -7.89
C PRO A 577 -5.40 -16.20 -6.37
N SER A 578 -4.85 -17.27 -5.77
CA SER A 578 -4.58 -17.38 -4.34
C SER A 578 -3.52 -16.37 -3.87
N VAL A 579 -3.29 -16.25 -2.56
CA VAL A 579 -1.98 -15.81 -2.08
C VAL A 579 -0.98 -16.93 -2.40
N SER A 580 0.25 -16.58 -2.78
CA SER A 580 1.23 -17.59 -3.16
C SER A 580 1.83 -18.32 -1.97
N ALA A 581 2.25 -19.57 -2.23
CA ALA A 581 3.22 -20.27 -1.39
C ALA A 581 4.63 -20.09 -1.98
N THR A 582 5.65 -19.93 -1.13
CA THR A 582 7.05 -19.91 -1.58
C THR A 582 7.57 -21.33 -1.69
N VAL A 583 8.12 -21.68 -2.86
CA VAL A 583 8.72 -22.99 -3.14
C VAL A 583 10.13 -22.79 -3.67
N LEU A 584 11.12 -23.43 -3.04
CA LEU A 584 12.48 -23.46 -3.53
C LEU A 584 12.63 -24.55 -4.61
N LEU A 585 12.92 -24.17 -5.85
CA LEU A 585 13.21 -25.08 -6.95
C LEU A 585 14.71 -25.37 -7.00
N SER A 586 15.08 -26.62 -6.73
CA SER A 586 16.48 -27.03 -6.55
C SER A 586 16.93 -28.12 -7.52
N ASN A 587 18.22 -28.12 -7.85
CA ASN A 587 18.86 -29.23 -8.53
C ASN A 587 18.95 -30.46 -7.60
N GLY A 588 18.63 -31.64 -8.10
CA GLY A 588 18.64 -32.87 -7.32
C GLY A 588 17.92 -34.02 -8.03
N PRO A 589 17.95 -35.25 -7.48
CA PRO A 589 17.21 -36.37 -8.04
C PRO A 589 15.70 -36.05 -8.06
N ALA A 590 15.05 -36.39 -9.17
CA ALA A 590 13.61 -36.29 -9.27
C ALA A 590 12.96 -37.22 -8.23
N VAL A 591 12.02 -36.69 -7.46
CA VAL A 591 11.25 -37.46 -6.47
C VAL A 591 9.81 -37.59 -6.98
N VAL A 592 9.18 -38.74 -6.75
CA VAL A 592 7.76 -38.93 -7.10
C VAL A 592 6.92 -38.59 -5.89
N GLY A 593 6.24 -37.44 -5.93
CA GLY A 593 5.17 -37.12 -5.00
C GLY A 593 3.97 -38.03 -5.27
N THR A 594 3.38 -38.57 -4.21
CA THR A 594 2.15 -39.37 -4.29
C THR A 594 1.00 -38.63 -3.62
N ILE A 595 -0.22 -38.82 -4.13
CA ILE A 595 -1.43 -38.37 -3.45
C ILE A 595 -1.63 -39.32 -2.25
N VAL A 596 -1.46 -38.80 -1.04
CA VAL A 596 -1.75 -39.58 0.18
C VAL A 596 -3.27 -39.57 0.42
N PRO A 597 -3.92 -40.71 0.70
CA PRO A 597 -5.34 -40.75 1.05
C PRO A 597 -5.64 -39.88 2.29
N ASP A 598 -6.85 -39.30 2.36
CA ASP A 598 -7.34 -38.33 3.37
C ASP A 598 -7.12 -38.72 4.85
N THR A 599 -6.70 -39.96 5.14
CA THR A 599 -6.43 -40.48 6.48
C THR A 599 -4.99 -40.29 6.98
N ILE A 600 -4.03 -39.83 6.15
CA ILE A 600 -2.62 -39.73 6.56
C ILE A 600 -1.99 -38.43 6.03
N LEU A 601 -2.40 -37.27 6.54
CA LEU A 601 -1.55 -36.08 6.46
C LEU A 601 -0.70 -35.99 7.73
N PRO A 602 0.62 -36.23 7.67
CA PRO A 602 1.47 -36.05 8.84
C PRO A 602 1.50 -34.55 9.18
N LYS A 603 1.09 -34.20 10.40
CA LYS A 603 1.50 -32.93 11.01
C LYS A 603 3.03 -32.91 10.94
N ALA A 604 3.59 -31.88 10.31
CA ALA A 604 5.03 -31.73 10.13
C ALA A 604 5.74 -31.84 11.49
N ASN A 605 6.37 -32.99 11.74
CA ASN A 605 7.29 -33.16 12.87
C ASN A 605 8.61 -32.52 12.44
N LEU A 606 8.95 -31.40 13.09
CA LEU A 606 10.29 -30.83 13.07
C LEU A 606 11.26 -31.86 13.64
N TYR A 607 12.20 -32.33 12.82
CA TYR A 607 13.34 -33.10 13.28
C TYR A 607 14.21 -32.22 14.18
N SER A 608 14.38 -32.60 15.45
CA SER A 608 15.58 -32.26 16.21
C SER A 608 16.24 -33.56 16.68
N GLY A 609 17.46 -33.78 16.21
CA GLY A 609 18.32 -34.83 16.73
C GLY A 609 18.90 -34.43 18.09
N ALA A 610 19.12 -35.46 18.90
CA ALA A 610 19.93 -35.53 20.12
C ALA A 610 19.35 -34.94 21.42
N GLY A 611 18.65 -35.82 22.14
CA GLY A 611 18.90 -36.14 23.56
C GLY A 611 18.69 -35.03 24.60
N HIS A 612 17.63 -35.16 25.41
CA HIS A 612 17.65 -35.28 26.88
C HIS A 612 16.20 -35.33 27.38
N SER A 613 15.89 -36.35 28.18
CA SER A 613 14.56 -36.62 28.74
C SER A 613 14.19 -35.66 29.86
N VAL A 614 13.10 -34.88 29.76
CA VAL A 614 12.43 -34.29 30.93
C VAL A 614 10.91 -34.23 30.73
N ARG A 615 10.18 -34.67 31.77
CA ARG A 615 8.73 -34.54 31.99
C ARG A 615 8.27 -33.08 31.81
N ALA A 616 7.43 -32.77 30.82
CA ALA A 616 6.79 -31.46 30.70
C ALA A 616 5.48 -31.50 29.88
N THR A 617 4.55 -32.40 30.19
CA THR A 617 3.24 -32.44 29.50
C THR A 617 2.16 -31.57 30.17
N ALA A 618 2.40 -31.06 31.38
CA ALA A 618 1.44 -30.20 32.09
C ALA A 618 1.64 -28.70 31.83
N ASP A 619 2.88 -28.23 31.62
CA ASP A 619 3.16 -26.79 31.46
C ASP A 619 2.84 -26.24 30.07
N VAL A 620 2.91 -27.08 29.04
CA VAL A 620 2.64 -26.68 27.64
C VAL A 620 1.16 -26.35 27.42
N ALA A 621 0.24 -27.09 28.05
CA ALA A 621 -1.20 -26.82 27.92
C ALA A 621 -1.60 -25.50 28.60
N VAL A 622 -0.96 -25.17 29.74
CA VAL A 622 -1.19 -23.92 30.46
C VAL A 622 -0.56 -22.74 29.72
N MET A 623 0.67 -22.88 29.20
CA MET A 623 1.31 -21.88 28.34
C MET A 623 0.54 -21.64 27.04
N LEU A 624 0.02 -22.70 26.41
CA LEU A 624 -0.77 -22.60 25.18
C LEU A 624 -2.14 -21.94 25.45
N ALA A 625 -2.78 -22.24 26.58
CA ALA A 625 -4.01 -21.55 26.99
C ALA A 625 -3.75 -20.07 27.32
N LEU A 626 -2.61 -19.74 27.93
CA LEU A 626 -2.18 -18.37 28.21
C LEU A 626 -1.79 -17.60 26.94
N LEU A 627 -1.14 -18.25 25.97
CA LEU A 627 -0.82 -17.70 24.66
C LEU A 627 -2.07 -17.49 23.81
N ILE A 628 -3.00 -18.45 23.81
CA ILE A 628 -4.29 -18.30 23.13
C ILE A 628 -5.11 -17.18 23.79
N MET A 629 -5.14 -17.10 25.12
CA MET A 629 -5.73 -15.95 25.82
C MET A 629 -5.01 -14.64 25.47
N ALA A 630 -3.68 -14.62 25.41
CA ALA A 630 -2.92 -13.42 25.05
C ALA A 630 -3.16 -12.98 23.58
N MET A 631 -3.33 -13.93 22.66
CA MET A 631 -3.65 -13.68 21.25
C MET A 631 -5.09 -13.18 21.09
N VAL A 632 -6.06 -13.78 21.79
CA VAL A 632 -7.45 -13.31 21.80
C VAL A 632 -7.57 -11.93 22.47
N VAL A 633 -6.82 -11.70 23.55
CA VAL A 633 -6.74 -10.39 24.20
C VAL A 633 -6.07 -9.37 23.28
N SER A 634 -5.08 -9.73 22.46
CA SER A 634 -4.44 -8.79 21.53
C SER A 634 -5.36 -8.37 20.41
N GLU A 635 -6.14 -9.28 19.80
CA GLU A 635 -7.12 -8.92 18.77
C GLU A 635 -8.23 -8.02 19.31
N VAL A 636 -8.79 -8.36 20.48
CA VAL A 636 -9.82 -7.54 21.14
C VAL A 636 -9.23 -6.18 21.55
N CYS A 637 -7.99 -6.13 22.02
CA CYS A 637 -7.30 -4.87 22.33
C CYS A 637 -7.04 -4.04 21.06
N ILE A 638 -6.62 -4.66 19.96
CA ILE A 638 -6.40 -3.97 18.67
C ILE A 638 -7.72 -3.42 18.14
N GLN A 639 -8.81 -4.19 18.18
CA GLN A 639 -10.14 -3.72 17.78
C GLN A 639 -10.66 -2.60 18.71
N LEU A 640 -10.42 -2.70 20.02
CA LEU A 640 -10.79 -1.67 20.99
C LEU A 640 -9.97 -0.38 20.80
N VAL A 641 -8.68 -0.50 20.50
CA VAL A 641 -7.78 0.65 20.24
C VAL A 641 -8.09 1.27 18.89
N ALA A 642 -8.26 0.48 17.83
CA ALA A 642 -8.65 0.96 16.51
C ALA A 642 -10.03 1.64 16.55
N GLY A 643 -11.02 1.00 17.20
CA GLY A 643 -12.34 1.60 17.45
C GLY A 643 -12.27 2.84 18.34
N GLY A 644 -11.38 2.86 19.34
CA GLY A 644 -11.12 4.01 20.20
C GLY A 644 -10.51 5.20 19.45
N VAL A 645 -9.52 4.95 18.60
CA VAL A 645 -8.85 5.97 17.77
C VAL A 645 -9.80 6.49 16.68
N ALA A 646 -10.50 5.60 15.98
CA ALA A 646 -11.52 5.99 14.99
C ALA A 646 -12.64 6.81 15.64
N GLY A 647 -13.11 6.38 16.82
CA GLY A 647 -14.07 7.11 17.63
C GLY A 647 -13.55 8.49 18.05
N ALA A 648 -12.28 8.59 18.48
CA ALA A 648 -11.64 9.85 18.85
C ALA A 648 -11.52 10.83 17.67
N ALA A 649 -11.13 10.33 16.50
CA ALA A 649 -11.03 11.11 15.28
C ALA A 649 -12.42 11.64 14.86
N SER A 650 -13.43 10.75 14.84
CA SER A 650 -14.83 11.11 14.57
C SER A 650 -15.33 12.24 15.49
N ARG A 651 -15.18 12.09 16.81
CA ARG A 651 -15.64 13.10 17.77
C ARG A 651 -14.92 14.43 17.63
N THR A 652 -13.64 14.38 17.28
CA THR A 652 -12.85 15.59 17.06
C THR A 652 -13.33 16.36 15.82
N VAL A 653 -13.62 15.66 14.72
CA VAL A 653 -14.14 16.29 13.48
C VAL A 653 -15.50 16.95 13.71
N VAL A 654 -16.40 16.31 14.46
CA VAL A 654 -17.77 16.83 14.68
C VAL A 654 -17.86 17.85 15.84
N SER A 655 -16.84 17.92 16.70
CA SER A 655 -16.81 18.79 17.89
C SER A 655 -17.25 20.26 17.66
N PRO A 656 -16.84 20.97 16.57
CA PRO A 656 -17.28 22.35 16.34
C PRO A 656 -18.80 22.50 16.20
N LEU A 657 -19.44 21.53 15.53
CA LEU A 657 -20.90 21.50 15.33
C LEU A 657 -21.62 21.04 16.60
N GLU A 658 -21.09 20.03 17.30
CA GLU A 658 -21.64 19.58 18.59
C GLU A 658 -21.63 20.72 19.62
N ARG A 659 -20.54 21.50 19.68
CA ARG A 659 -20.46 22.66 20.56
C ARG A 659 -21.53 23.70 20.24
N THR A 660 -21.71 24.00 18.95
CA THR A 660 -22.74 24.93 18.47
C THR A 660 -24.15 24.47 18.84
N LYS A 661 -24.44 23.17 18.69
CA LYS A 661 -25.70 22.53 19.11
C LYS A 661 -25.97 22.73 20.61
N ILE A 662 -24.98 22.46 21.47
CA ILE A 662 -25.10 22.62 22.93
C ILE A 662 -25.45 24.07 23.31
N LEU A 663 -24.79 25.06 22.70
CA LEU A 663 -25.06 26.48 22.98
C LEU A 663 -26.49 26.88 22.58
N PHE A 664 -27.00 26.38 21.45
CA PHE A 664 -28.39 26.60 21.05
C PHE A 664 -29.42 25.96 21.99
N GLN A 665 -29.12 24.77 22.54
CA GLN A 665 -30.05 24.05 23.42
C GLN A 665 -30.17 24.71 24.80
N VAL A 666 -29.08 25.32 25.28
CA VAL A 666 -29.00 25.94 26.61
C VAL A 666 -29.57 27.36 26.67
N GLN A 667 -29.54 28.12 25.56
CA GLN A 667 -30.04 29.51 25.55
C GLN A 667 -31.57 29.63 25.73
N VAL A 668 -31.99 30.67 26.44
CA VAL A 668 -33.41 31.07 26.62
C VAL A 668 -33.78 32.14 25.59
N THR A 669 -35.03 32.12 25.12
CA THR A 669 -35.56 33.10 24.16
C THR A 669 -36.71 33.85 24.81
N ASN A 670 -36.41 34.84 25.65
CA ASN A 670 -37.42 35.62 26.38
C ASN A 670 -37.49 37.08 25.88
N GLY A 671 -37.82 37.31 24.61
CA GLY A 671 -38.03 38.65 24.04
C GLY A 671 -36.82 39.61 24.05
N LEU A 672 -35.72 39.23 24.69
CA LEU A 672 -34.43 39.90 24.76
C LEU A 672 -33.42 39.10 23.92
N SER A 673 -32.56 39.82 23.22
CA SER A 673 -31.59 39.41 22.22
C SER A 673 -31.11 37.95 22.33
N THR A 674 -31.34 37.14 21.29
CA THR A 674 -30.73 35.80 21.18
C THR A 674 -29.22 35.95 21.02
N SER A 675 -28.43 35.44 21.97
CA SER A 675 -26.97 35.53 21.92
C SER A 675 -26.35 34.77 20.75
N TYR A 676 -27.02 33.72 20.27
CA TYR A 676 -26.56 32.89 19.16
C TYR A 676 -27.66 32.71 18.10
N SER A 677 -27.43 33.23 16.89
CA SER A 677 -28.40 33.22 15.79
C SER A 677 -27.80 32.62 14.50
N GLY A 678 -27.90 31.30 14.34
CA GLY A 678 -27.40 30.57 13.15
C GLY A 678 -26.01 29.98 13.31
N ILE A 679 -25.71 28.92 12.57
CA ILE A 679 -24.49 28.10 12.76
C ILE A 679 -23.22 28.91 12.42
N THR A 680 -23.19 29.57 11.27
CA THR A 680 -22.01 30.29 10.76
C THR A 680 -21.65 31.51 11.61
N SER A 681 -22.65 32.27 12.07
CA SER A 681 -22.45 33.41 12.97
C SER A 681 -21.95 32.95 14.33
N THR A 682 -22.48 31.85 14.86
CA THR A 682 -22.06 31.27 16.14
C THR A 682 -20.63 30.72 16.07
N LEU A 683 -20.28 30.01 15.00
CA LEU A 683 -18.91 29.55 14.77
C LEU A 683 -17.93 30.72 14.63
N ARG A 684 -18.30 31.79 13.89
CA ARG A 684 -17.49 33.00 13.80
C ARG A 684 -17.33 33.70 15.15
N GLN A 685 -18.39 33.75 15.96
CA GLN A 685 -18.37 34.33 17.29
C GLN A 685 -17.46 33.54 18.24
N ILE A 686 -17.51 32.21 18.20
CA ILE A 686 -16.60 31.33 18.96
C ILE A 686 -15.15 31.58 18.54
N TYR A 687 -14.87 31.62 17.23
CA TYR A 687 -13.52 31.87 16.72
C TYR A 687 -12.97 33.22 17.19
N ASN A 688 -13.76 34.28 17.07
CA ASN A 688 -13.34 35.63 17.44
C ASN A 688 -13.12 35.78 18.96
N ALA A 689 -13.89 35.06 19.78
CA ALA A 689 -13.80 35.18 21.24
C ALA A 689 -12.78 34.22 21.88
N GLU A 690 -12.62 33.01 21.35
CA GLU A 690 -11.85 31.94 21.99
C GLU A 690 -10.72 31.38 21.12
N GLY A 691 -10.66 31.76 19.84
CA GLY A 691 -9.73 31.23 18.86
C GLY A 691 -10.10 29.82 18.39
N LEU A 692 -9.20 29.21 17.60
CA LEU A 692 -9.40 27.87 17.02
C LEU A 692 -9.64 26.78 18.08
N MET A 693 -8.93 26.85 19.21
CA MET A 693 -9.07 25.90 20.31
C MET A 693 -10.42 26.02 21.05
N GLY A 694 -11.16 27.10 20.83
CA GLY A 694 -12.53 27.24 21.33
C GLY A 694 -13.44 26.13 20.78
N PHE A 695 -13.33 25.76 19.51
CA PHE A 695 -14.23 24.77 18.89
C PHE A 695 -14.18 23.38 19.56
N PHE A 696 -13.08 23.05 20.23
CA PHE A 696 -12.83 21.75 20.85
C PHE A 696 -13.07 21.72 22.36
N ARG A 697 -13.72 22.76 22.91
CA ARG A 697 -14.07 22.82 24.34
C ARG A 697 -15.06 21.73 24.73
N GLY A 698 -14.59 20.83 25.60
CA GLY A 698 -15.35 19.63 26.01
C GLY A 698 -15.07 18.39 25.15
N ASN A 699 -14.30 18.50 24.06
CA ASN A 699 -13.98 17.35 23.21
C ASN A 699 -13.12 16.31 23.93
N GLY A 700 -12.17 16.74 24.78
CA GLY A 700 -11.31 15.82 25.54
C GLY A 700 -12.11 14.85 26.43
N THR A 701 -13.16 15.33 27.11
CA THR A 701 -14.10 14.47 27.85
C THR A 701 -14.90 13.54 26.94
N ASN A 702 -15.19 13.96 25.71
CA ASN A 702 -15.90 13.14 24.73
C ASN A 702 -15.02 11.98 24.22
N VAL A 703 -13.75 12.25 23.96
CA VAL A 703 -12.76 11.24 23.54
C VAL A 703 -12.51 10.22 24.65
N ILE A 704 -12.26 10.68 25.89
CA ILE A 704 -12.03 9.80 27.05
C ILE A 704 -13.24 8.88 27.29
N ARG A 705 -14.45 9.37 27.03
CA ARG A 705 -15.69 8.61 27.23
C ARG A 705 -15.86 7.42 26.29
N MET A 706 -15.25 7.44 25.09
CA MET A 706 -15.51 6.43 24.05
C MET A 706 -15.16 5.01 24.49
N VAL A 707 -13.97 4.81 25.05
CA VAL A 707 -13.46 3.49 25.45
C VAL A 707 -14.36 2.83 26.52
N PRO A 708 -14.64 3.46 27.68
CA PRO A 708 -15.51 2.85 28.69
C PRO A 708 -16.96 2.70 28.20
N TYR A 709 -17.44 3.60 27.33
CA TYR A 709 -18.78 3.49 26.76
C TYR A 709 -18.93 2.23 25.92
N SER A 710 -18.04 2.01 24.94
CA SER A 710 -18.08 0.84 24.06
C SER A 710 -17.85 -0.46 24.84
N ALA A 711 -16.89 -0.48 25.77
CA ALA A 711 -16.60 -1.67 26.58
C ALA A 711 -17.84 -2.15 27.37
N ILE A 712 -18.55 -1.23 28.03
CA ILE A 712 -19.74 -1.56 28.81
C ILE A 712 -20.91 -1.94 27.91
N GLN A 713 -21.08 -1.26 26.77
CA GLN A 713 -22.15 -1.56 25.82
C GLN A 713 -21.99 -2.97 25.22
N PHE A 714 -20.81 -3.31 24.70
CA PHE A 714 -20.57 -4.64 24.13
C PHE A 714 -20.58 -5.73 25.21
N GLY A 715 -19.93 -5.49 26.36
CA GLY A 715 -19.93 -6.46 27.46
C GLY A 715 -21.33 -6.79 27.97
N THR A 716 -22.17 -5.76 28.16
CA THR A 716 -23.56 -5.95 28.61
C THR A 716 -24.41 -6.63 27.54
N PHE A 717 -24.22 -6.26 26.26
CA PHE A 717 -24.95 -6.87 25.15
C PHE A 717 -24.61 -8.36 25.00
N GLU A 718 -23.34 -8.74 25.05
CA GLU A 718 -22.89 -10.14 24.97
C GLU A 718 -23.37 -10.97 26.17
N TYR A 719 -23.38 -10.38 27.37
CA TYR A 719 -23.98 -11.04 28.53
C TYR A 719 -25.48 -11.31 28.33
N LEU A 720 -26.25 -10.29 27.92
CA LEU A 720 -27.69 -10.44 27.65
C LEU A 720 -27.97 -11.40 26.49
N ARG A 721 -27.11 -11.41 25.47
CA ARG A 721 -27.19 -12.36 24.35
C ARG A 721 -27.04 -13.80 24.82
N LYS A 722 -26.11 -14.10 25.72
CA LYS A 722 -25.93 -15.45 26.30
C LYS A 722 -27.12 -15.87 27.15
N VAL A 723 -27.73 -14.95 27.88
CA VAL A 723 -28.86 -15.23 28.80
C VAL A 723 -30.19 -15.37 28.04
N LEU A 724 -30.43 -14.56 27.00
CA LEU A 724 -31.71 -14.52 26.28
C LEU A 724 -31.80 -15.54 25.13
N ARG A 725 -30.66 -16.13 24.70
CA ARG A 725 -30.60 -17.09 23.60
C ARG A 725 -31.14 -18.46 24.01
N ARG A 726 -32.04 -19.03 23.21
CA ARG A 726 -32.55 -20.39 23.41
C ARG A 726 -31.51 -21.45 22.98
N PRO A 727 -31.44 -22.62 23.66
CA PRO A 727 -30.55 -23.69 23.25
C PRO A 727 -30.85 -24.15 21.81
N GLY A 728 -29.84 -24.15 20.94
CA GLY A 728 -29.95 -24.60 19.54
C GLY A 728 -30.12 -23.49 18.49
N GLU A 729 -30.41 -22.25 18.89
CA GLU A 729 -30.52 -21.11 17.98
C GLU A 729 -29.18 -20.37 17.81
N LYS A 730 -28.84 -19.97 16.58
CA LYS A 730 -27.60 -19.25 16.27
C LYS A 730 -27.66 -17.75 16.65
N ASP A 731 -28.85 -17.13 16.66
CA ASP A 731 -29.06 -15.69 16.90
C ASP A 731 -30.30 -15.38 17.75
N LEU A 732 -30.40 -14.16 18.30
CA LEU A 732 -31.55 -13.68 19.08
C LEU A 732 -32.73 -13.29 18.17
N LEU A 733 -33.96 -13.43 18.67
CA LEU A 733 -35.14 -12.81 18.05
C LEU A 733 -34.99 -11.28 18.01
N THR A 734 -35.51 -10.63 16.97
CA THR A 734 -35.39 -9.17 16.77
C THR A 734 -35.86 -8.36 17.99
N SER A 735 -36.95 -8.77 18.64
CA SER A 735 -37.46 -8.13 19.86
C SER A 735 -36.51 -8.29 21.05
N GLN A 736 -35.89 -9.46 21.21
CA GLN A 736 -34.90 -9.71 22.27
C GLN A 736 -33.60 -8.93 22.02
N ALA A 737 -33.16 -8.83 20.76
CA ALA A 737 -31.99 -8.04 20.38
C ALA A 737 -32.20 -6.54 20.64
N LEU A 738 -33.41 -6.01 20.37
CA LEU A 738 -33.76 -4.62 20.67
C LEU A 738 -33.76 -4.34 22.18
N ILE A 739 -34.34 -5.23 22.99
CA ILE A 739 -34.33 -5.11 24.46
C ILE A 739 -32.90 -5.18 24.99
N ALA A 740 -32.10 -6.14 24.51
CA ALA A 740 -30.71 -6.28 24.90
C ALA A 740 -29.87 -5.05 24.52
N GLY A 741 -30.10 -4.48 23.32
CA GLY A 741 -29.46 -3.25 22.86
C GLY A 741 -29.86 -2.01 23.69
N ALA A 742 -31.13 -1.90 24.07
CA ALA A 742 -31.61 -0.79 24.90
C ALA A 742 -31.06 -0.85 26.33
N ILE A 743 -31.00 -2.05 26.94
CA ILE A 743 -30.43 -2.25 28.28
C ILE A 743 -28.92 -1.99 28.26
N SER A 744 -28.19 -2.52 27.28
CA SER A 744 -26.75 -2.34 27.17
C SER A 744 -26.37 -0.87 26.90
N GLY A 745 -27.12 -0.18 26.04
CA GLY A 745 -26.95 1.26 25.81
C GLY A 745 -27.28 2.11 27.05
N THR A 746 -28.29 1.72 27.83
CA THR A 746 -28.61 2.41 29.09
C THR A 746 -27.50 2.21 30.12
N ALA A 747 -26.99 0.99 30.27
CA ALA A 747 -25.90 0.68 31.20
C ALA A 747 -24.62 1.47 30.87
N SER A 748 -24.24 1.56 29.59
CA SER A 748 -23.06 2.33 29.16
C SER A 748 -23.25 3.84 29.36
N VAL A 749 -24.45 4.37 29.12
CA VAL A 749 -24.78 5.78 29.40
C VAL A 749 -24.69 6.08 30.88
N VAL A 750 -25.28 5.26 31.75
CA VAL A 750 -25.23 5.45 33.21
C VAL A 750 -23.78 5.48 33.67
N ALA A 751 -22.99 4.48 33.30
CA ALA A 751 -21.59 4.39 33.75
C ALA A 751 -20.71 5.56 33.27
N THR A 752 -20.99 6.12 32.09
CA THR A 752 -20.19 7.21 31.51
C THR A 752 -20.80 8.61 31.67
N TYR A 753 -21.94 8.71 32.36
CA TYR A 753 -22.71 9.94 32.48
C TYR A 753 -21.93 11.13 33.09
N PRO A 754 -21.07 10.95 34.11
CA PRO A 754 -20.29 12.05 34.67
C PRO A 754 -19.43 12.79 33.64
N LEU A 755 -18.85 12.08 32.67
CA LEU A 755 -18.04 12.67 31.61
C LEU A 755 -18.89 13.52 30.65
N ASP A 756 -20.14 13.12 30.41
CA ASP A 756 -21.07 13.87 29.56
C ASP A 756 -21.53 15.18 30.22
N LEU A 757 -21.82 15.16 31.53
CA LEU A 757 -22.17 16.37 32.25
C LEU A 757 -20.99 17.36 32.27
N ILE A 758 -19.77 16.87 32.53
CA ILE A 758 -18.57 17.72 32.53
C ILE A 758 -18.33 18.30 31.13
N ARG A 759 -18.47 17.50 30.06
CA ARG A 759 -18.40 17.97 28.66
C ARG A 759 -19.33 19.15 28.43
N THR A 760 -20.62 18.98 28.71
CA THR A 760 -21.63 20.03 28.48
C THR A 760 -21.29 21.32 29.23
N ARG A 761 -20.84 21.22 30.49
CA ARG A 761 -20.48 22.40 31.29
C ARG A 761 -19.21 23.08 30.81
N LEU A 762 -18.20 22.33 30.37
CA LEU A 762 -16.98 22.91 29.78
C LEU A 762 -17.28 23.63 28.45
N SER A 763 -18.20 23.08 27.63
CA SER A 763 -18.60 23.70 26.37
C SER A 763 -19.35 25.04 26.58
N VAL A 764 -20.11 25.15 27.69
CA VAL A 764 -20.94 26.32 28.03
C VAL A 764 -20.23 27.35 28.91
N ALA A 765 -19.28 26.94 29.76
CA ALA A 765 -18.59 27.82 30.71
C ALA A 765 -18.00 29.05 30.00
N ASP A 766 -17.25 28.86 28.91
CA ASP A 766 -16.60 29.95 28.17
C ASP A 766 -17.59 30.88 27.45
N ALA A 767 -18.73 30.33 26.98
CA ALA A 767 -19.78 31.10 26.31
C ALA A 767 -20.48 32.10 27.25
N ILE A 768 -20.74 31.71 28.50
CA ILE A 768 -21.34 32.59 29.51
C ILE A 768 -20.39 33.73 29.89
N PHE A 769 -19.07 33.50 29.87
CA PHE A 769 -18.08 34.54 30.15
C PHE A 769 -18.04 35.62 29.06
N ILE A 770 -18.27 35.27 27.79
CA ILE A 770 -18.34 36.23 26.67
C ILE A 770 -19.51 37.21 26.86
N SER A 771 -20.63 36.77 27.43
CA SER A 771 -21.78 37.64 27.74
C SER A 771 -21.51 38.63 28.87
N ASN A 772 -20.60 38.31 29.81
CA ASN A 772 -20.34 39.11 31.01
C ASN A 772 -19.07 39.98 30.91
N ALA A 773 -18.28 39.86 29.84
CA ALA A 773 -16.98 40.52 29.68
C ALA A 773 -17.02 41.98 29.16
N LYS A 774 -18.16 42.68 29.29
CA LYS A 774 -18.24 44.12 28.93
C LYS A 774 -17.57 45.08 29.93
N GLY A 775 -16.75 44.61 30.88
CA GLY A 775 -16.19 45.53 31.90
C GLY A 775 -15.00 45.10 32.76
N ASN A 776 -14.25 44.03 32.47
CA ASN A 776 -13.03 43.77 33.27
C ASN A 776 -11.92 43.04 32.48
N THR A 777 -10.69 43.55 32.56
CA THR A 777 -9.53 43.21 31.71
C THR A 777 -8.69 42.01 32.18
N THR A 778 -9.16 41.26 33.19
CA THR A 778 -8.48 40.05 33.66
C THR A 778 -9.08 38.81 33.00
N ARG A 779 -8.30 38.08 32.19
CA ARG A 779 -8.71 36.80 31.61
C ARG A 779 -8.94 35.77 32.74
N PRO A 780 -10.17 35.30 33.00
CA PRO A 780 -10.41 34.34 34.06
C PRO A 780 -9.78 32.98 33.74
N GLN A 781 -9.36 32.27 34.79
CA GLN A 781 -8.70 30.96 34.71
C GLN A 781 -9.68 29.90 34.16
N ARG A 782 -9.33 29.29 33.02
CA ARG A 782 -10.15 28.28 32.33
C ARG A 782 -10.19 26.98 33.15
N PRO A 783 -11.36 26.46 33.56
CA PRO A 783 -11.43 25.26 34.39
C PRO A 783 -11.05 24.01 33.59
N THR A 784 -10.18 23.17 34.16
CA THR A 784 -9.85 21.84 33.63
C THR A 784 -10.98 20.84 33.90
N ILE A 785 -10.95 19.66 33.26
CA ILE A 785 -11.90 18.55 33.51
C ILE A 785 -11.99 18.23 35.01
N MET A 786 -10.83 18.09 35.65
CA MET A 786 -10.72 17.78 37.08
C MET A 786 -11.21 18.93 37.97
N ALA A 787 -10.90 20.18 37.60
CA ALA A 787 -11.38 21.35 38.34
C ALA A 787 -12.91 21.47 38.27
N MET A 788 -13.50 21.20 37.10
CA MET A 788 -14.95 21.20 36.91
C MET A 788 -15.61 20.08 37.71
N ALA A 789 -15.07 18.86 37.68
CA ALA A 789 -15.57 17.73 38.47
C ALA A 789 -15.54 18.02 39.98
N LYS A 790 -14.40 18.52 40.50
CA LYS A 790 -14.25 18.91 41.91
C LYS A 790 -15.23 20.02 42.30
N LYS A 791 -15.45 21.00 41.42
CA LYS A 791 -16.43 22.09 41.64
C LYS A 791 -17.82 21.51 41.80
N ILE A 792 -18.29 20.68 40.86
CA ILE A 792 -19.62 20.06 40.91
C ILE A 792 -19.83 19.27 42.21
N ILE A 793 -18.87 18.41 42.57
CA ILE A 793 -18.97 17.56 43.76
C ILE A 793 -19.02 18.41 45.04
N ARG A 794 -18.18 19.44 45.15
CA ARG A 794 -18.09 20.25 46.37
C ARG A 794 -19.23 21.27 46.51
N SER A 795 -19.70 21.86 45.41
CA SER A 795 -20.66 22.98 45.47
C SER A 795 -22.11 22.59 45.19
N GLU A 796 -22.39 21.40 44.67
CA GLU A 796 -23.74 21.08 44.16
C GLU A 796 -24.34 19.76 44.66
N GLY A 797 -23.92 19.26 45.82
CA GLY A 797 -24.55 18.10 46.46
C GLY A 797 -23.87 16.75 46.18
N GLY A 798 -22.54 16.74 46.05
CA GLY A 798 -21.75 15.51 46.01
C GLY A 798 -21.73 14.80 44.66
N VAL A 799 -21.46 13.48 44.67
CA VAL A 799 -21.29 12.67 43.45
C VAL A 799 -22.59 12.57 42.64
N LEU A 800 -23.75 12.58 43.30
CA LEU A 800 -25.06 12.53 42.64
C LEU A 800 -25.31 13.74 41.72
N ALA A 801 -24.65 14.88 41.99
CA ALA A 801 -24.71 16.06 41.14
C ALA A 801 -24.17 15.82 39.72
N LEU A 802 -23.27 14.84 39.54
CA LEU A 802 -22.72 14.44 38.24
C LEU A 802 -23.73 13.71 37.36
N TYR A 803 -24.87 13.26 37.92
CA TYR A 803 -25.92 12.52 37.24
C TYR A 803 -27.15 13.34 36.86
N ARG A 804 -27.07 14.68 36.99
CA ARG A 804 -28.18 15.57 36.62
C ARG A 804 -28.47 15.53 35.12
N GLY A 805 -29.71 15.17 34.79
CA GLY A 805 -30.15 14.95 33.41
C GLY A 805 -30.07 13.49 32.96
N LEU A 806 -29.72 12.54 33.84
CA LEU A 806 -29.70 11.11 33.50
C LEU A 806 -31.10 10.62 33.10
N VAL A 807 -32.14 11.00 33.87
CA VAL A 807 -33.53 10.61 33.62
C VAL A 807 -33.99 10.89 32.18
N PRO A 808 -33.92 12.14 31.65
CA PRO A 808 -34.31 12.39 30.26
C PRO A 808 -33.40 11.68 29.25
N THR A 809 -32.17 11.33 29.63
CA THR A 809 -31.25 10.58 28.76
C THR A 809 -31.69 9.11 28.67
N CYS A 810 -32.03 8.47 29.79
CA CYS A 810 -32.57 7.11 29.78
C CYS A 810 -33.90 7.05 29.03
N MET A 811 -34.76 8.06 29.20
CA MET A 811 -36.04 8.16 28.48
C MET A 811 -35.87 8.27 26.96
N SER A 812 -34.75 8.79 26.46
CA SER A 812 -34.52 8.95 25.02
C SER A 812 -33.99 7.68 24.34
N ILE A 813 -33.30 6.79 25.07
CA ILE A 813 -32.58 5.65 24.47
C ILE A 813 -33.53 4.66 23.81
N ALA A 814 -34.58 4.20 24.52
CA ALA A 814 -35.49 3.21 23.99
C ALA A 814 -36.31 3.73 22.79
N PRO A 815 -36.88 4.95 22.80
CA PRO A 815 -37.51 5.54 21.62
C PRO A 815 -36.53 5.73 20.46
N PHE A 816 -35.29 6.18 20.72
CA PHE A 816 -34.28 6.37 19.69
C PHE A 816 -33.97 5.06 18.97
N VAL A 817 -33.63 4.00 19.72
CA VAL A 817 -33.32 2.69 19.17
C VAL A 817 -34.50 2.13 18.37
N SER A 818 -35.72 2.26 18.90
CA SER A 818 -36.93 1.75 18.25
C SER A 818 -37.24 2.47 16.93
N VAL A 819 -37.25 3.81 16.95
CA VAL A 819 -37.52 4.63 15.76
C VAL A 819 -36.41 4.47 14.72
N ASN A 820 -35.15 4.44 15.14
CA ASN A 820 -34.02 4.24 14.25
C ASN A 820 -34.12 2.88 13.54
N PHE A 821 -34.39 1.81 14.29
CA PHE A 821 -34.51 0.46 13.73
C PHE A 821 -35.67 0.35 12.73
N VAL A 822 -36.87 0.83 13.09
CA VAL A 822 -38.04 0.80 12.21
C VAL A 822 -37.80 1.63 10.95
N SER A 823 -37.23 2.82 11.09
CA SER A 823 -36.94 3.71 9.96
C SER A 823 -35.87 3.13 9.05
N TYR A 824 -34.84 2.50 9.61
CA TYR A 824 -33.80 1.81 8.86
C TYR A 824 -34.36 0.64 8.05
N HIS A 825 -35.23 -0.17 8.67
CA HIS A 825 -35.86 -1.32 7.99
C HIS A 825 -36.75 -0.84 6.83
N PHE A 826 -37.58 0.17 7.09
CA PHE A 826 -38.43 0.78 6.07
C PHE A 826 -37.62 1.36 4.90
N LEU A 827 -36.53 2.06 5.17
CA LEU A 827 -35.64 2.61 4.13
C LEU A 827 -34.93 1.49 3.35
N LYS A 828 -34.52 0.42 4.03
CA LYS A 828 -33.82 -0.72 3.43
C LYS A 828 -34.73 -1.57 2.54
N GLU A 829 -35.99 -1.77 2.91
CA GLU A 829 -36.96 -2.58 2.15
C GLU A 829 -37.49 -1.90 0.89
N ASN A 830 -37.58 -0.57 0.89
CA ASN A 830 -38.10 0.21 -0.25
C ASN A 830 -37.04 0.54 -1.32
N ILE A 831 -35.81 0.02 -1.20
CA ILE A 831 -34.72 0.23 -2.16
C ILE A 831 -34.29 -1.13 -2.72
N SER A 832 -34.43 -1.35 -4.03
CA SER A 832 -33.97 -2.57 -4.70
C SER A 832 -32.45 -2.71 -4.58
N LEU A 833 -31.98 -3.76 -3.89
CA LEU A 833 -30.56 -4.00 -3.57
C LEU A 833 -29.82 -4.85 -4.63
N GLU A 834 -30.28 -4.88 -5.88
CA GLU A 834 -29.54 -5.46 -7.02
C GLU A 834 -28.45 -4.50 -7.52
N ARG A 835 -27.51 -4.16 -6.64
CA ARG A 835 -26.36 -3.26 -6.94
C ARG A 835 -25.08 -3.77 -6.28
N SER A 836 -23.94 -3.33 -6.80
CA SER A 836 -22.60 -3.72 -6.33
C SER A 836 -22.40 -3.55 -4.81
N PRO A 837 -21.50 -4.33 -4.16
CA PRO A 837 -21.30 -4.31 -2.71
C PRO A 837 -21.02 -2.91 -2.12
N LEU A 838 -20.33 -2.04 -2.85
CA LEU A 838 -20.07 -0.66 -2.43
C LEU A 838 -21.30 0.25 -2.57
N ALA A 839 -22.15 0.05 -3.60
CA ALA A 839 -23.43 0.75 -3.69
C ALA A 839 -24.36 0.31 -2.56
N LYS A 840 -24.37 -0.99 -2.24
CA LYS A 840 -25.04 -1.52 -1.06
C LYS A 840 -24.51 -0.87 0.22
N SER A 841 -23.20 -0.79 0.44
CA SER A 841 -22.63 -0.14 1.64
C SER A 841 -22.94 1.35 1.73
N ILE A 842 -22.86 2.11 0.63
CA ILE A 842 -23.21 3.54 0.60
C ILE A 842 -24.71 3.75 0.82
N ILE A 843 -25.56 2.91 0.22
CA ILE A 843 -27.01 2.96 0.42
C ILE A 843 -27.34 2.60 1.86
N LEU A 844 -26.73 1.57 2.43
CA LEU A 844 -26.92 1.19 3.83
C LEU A 844 -26.42 2.28 4.79
N LEU A 845 -25.30 2.95 4.46
CA LEU A 845 -24.78 4.10 5.21
C LEU A 845 -25.72 5.30 5.10
N GLY A 846 -26.26 5.58 3.91
CA GLY A 846 -27.27 6.61 3.70
C GLY A 846 -28.59 6.31 4.43
N CYS A 847 -29.05 5.06 4.39
CA CYS A 847 -30.21 4.60 5.15
C CYS A 847 -29.97 4.75 6.65
N GLY A 848 -28.77 4.40 7.13
CA GLY A 848 -28.34 4.60 8.51
C GLY A 848 -28.34 6.07 8.93
N ALA A 849 -27.75 6.95 8.12
CA ALA A 849 -27.72 8.38 8.36
C ALA A 849 -29.13 9.01 8.42
N LEU A 850 -30.00 8.65 7.48
CA LEU A 850 -31.37 9.18 7.39
C LEU A 850 -32.26 8.66 8.52
N SER A 851 -32.18 7.36 8.82
CA SER A 851 -32.91 6.75 9.95
C SER A 851 -32.46 7.32 11.29
N GLY A 852 -31.15 7.50 11.47
CA GLY A 852 -30.58 8.12 12.65
C GLY A 852 -31.02 9.59 12.81
N GLY A 853 -31.03 10.38 11.74
CA GLY A 853 -31.51 11.76 11.77
C GLY A 853 -33.02 11.86 12.08
N PHE A 854 -33.81 10.93 11.57
CA PHE A 854 -35.25 10.84 11.88
C PHE A 854 -35.48 10.46 13.35
N ALA A 855 -34.79 9.44 13.85
CA ALA A 855 -34.84 9.05 15.25
C ALA A 855 -34.40 10.19 16.18
N GLN A 856 -33.31 10.87 15.85
CA GLN A 856 -32.82 12.04 16.59
C GLN A 856 -33.86 13.16 16.64
N THR A 857 -34.60 13.40 15.55
CA THR A 857 -35.67 14.41 15.52
C THR A 857 -36.81 14.06 16.47
N VAL A 858 -37.22 12.79 16.53
CA VAL A 858 -38.25 12.31 17.45
C VAL A 858 -37.79 12.44 18.91
N THR A 859 -36.54 12.13 19.19
CA THR A 859 -35.99 12.18 20.56
C THR A 859 -35.37 13.50 20.96
N HIS A 860 -35.34 14.49 20.05
CA HIS A 860 -34.73 15.80 20.27
C HIS A 860 -35.26 16.54 21.51
N PRO A 861 -36.57 16.47 21.86
CA PRO A 861 -37.09 17.06 23.10
C PRO A 861 -36.34 16.58 24.36
N PHE A 862 -35.99 15.31 24.43
CA PHE A 862 -35.26 14.73 25.56
C PHE A 862 -33.79 15.19 25.58
N ASP A 863 -33.18 15.42 24.42
CA ASP A 863 -31.81 15.94 24.33
C ASP A 863 -31.73 17.39 24.82
N VAL A 864 -32.67 18.26 24.42
CA VAL A 864 -32.76 19.64 24.94
C VAL A 864 -32.96 19.62 26.46
N LEU A 865 -33.87 18.78 26.95
CA LEU A 865 -34.18 18.65 28.37
C LEU A 865 -32.94 18.21 29.17
N ARG A 866 -32.22 17.21 28.68
CA ARG A 866 -30.94 16.75 29.25
C ARG A 866 -29.94 17.89 29.34
N LYS A 867 -29.64 18.59 28.24
CA LYS A 867 -28.61 19.64 28.22
C LYS A 867 -28.94 20.79 29.15
N ARG A 868 -30.20 21.19 29.24
CA ARG A 868 -30.68 22.23 30.17
C ARG A 868 -30.56 21.80 31.64
N MET A 869 -30.91 20.56 31.97
CA MET A 869 -30.73 20.03 33.32
C MET A 869 -29.25 19.93 33.72
N GLN A 870 -28.35 19.62 32.78
CA GLN A 870 -26.91 19.53 33.05
C GLN A 870 -26.29 20.87 33.46
N VAL A 871 -26.77 21.99 32.92
CA VAL A 871 -26.21 23.33 33.14
C VAL A 871 -26.96 24.20 34.15
N THR A 872 -28.12 23.76 34.64
CA THR A 872 -29.05 24.57 35.45
C THR A 872 -28.47 25.18 36.74
N HIS A 873 -27.35 24.67 37.26
CA HIS A 873 -26.66 25.21 38.45
C HIS A 873 -25.40 26.03 38.09
N MET A 874 -25.13 26.26 36.81
CA MET A 874 -24.02 27.11 36.38
C MET A 874 -24.36 28.59 36.61
N PRO A 875 -23.39 29.42 37.05
CA PRO A 875 -23.57 30.86 37.12
C PRO A 875 -23.92 31.42 35.74
N GLY A 876 -24.88 32.35 35.65
CA GLY A 876 -25.30 32.98 34.38
C GLY A 876 -26.40 32.22 33.61
N ILE A 877 -26.88 31.08 34.11
CA ILE A 877 -28.05 30.40 33.56
C ILE A 877 -29.33 30.92 34.24
N PRO A 878 -30.34 31.40 33.48
CA PRO A 878 -31.50 32.10 34.04
C PRO A 878 -32.60 31.17 34.58
N TYR A 879 -32.39 29.84 34.59
CA TYR A 879 -33.38 28.86 35.03
C TYR A 879 -32.79 27.83 36.00
N LYS A 880 -33.62 27.40 36.96
CA LYS A 880 -33.33 26.32 37.90
C LYS A 880 -34.42 25.26 37.83
N TYR A 881 -34.03 24.01 37.63
CA TYR A 881 -34.96 22.88 37.60
C TYR A 881 -34.70 21.93 38.76
N THR A 882 -35.78 21.49 39.40
CA THR A 882 -35.73 20.52 40.51
C THR A 882 -35.87 19.08 40.04
N SER A 883 -36.67 18.85 38.99
CA SER A 883 -36.91 17.53 38.39
C SER A 883 -37.13 17.64 36.88
N THR A 884 -37.15 16.49 36.19
CA THR A 884 -37.43 16.43 34.75
C THR A 884 -38.85 16.92 34.41
N LEU A 885 -39.83 16.61 35.25
CA LEU A 885 -41.22 17.06 35.07
C LEU A 885 -41.36 18.57 35.31
N ASP A 886 -40.66 19.08 36.34
CA ASP A 886 -40.57 20.52 36.62
C ASP A 886 -39.93 21.29 35.44
N ALA A 887 -38.87 20.74 34.85
CA ALA A 887 -38.24 21.29 33.67
C ALA A 887 -39.18 21.31 32.45
N ILE A 888 -39.92 20.23 32.19
CA ILE A 888 -40.92 20.17 31.10
C ILE A 888 -41.99 21.24 31.30
N SER A 889 -42.59 21.31 32.50
CA SER A 889 -43.63 22.28 32.83
C SER A 889 -43.15 23.72 32.68
N THR A 890 -41.98 24.03 33.23
CA THR A 890 -41.36 25.36 33.17
C THR A 890 -41.03 25.77 31.73
N MET A 891 -40.48 24.86 30.92
CA MET A 891 -40.17 25.12 29.50
C MET A 891 -41.43 25.37 28.66
N LEU A 892 -42.49 24.59 28.89
CA LEU A 892 -43.77 24.79 28.22
C LEU A 892 -44.42 26.11 28.60
N ARG A 893 -44.38 26.48 29.88
CA ARG A 893 -45.01 27.70 30.40
C ARG A 893 -44.29 28.97 29.99
N ILE A 894 -42.95 28.97 29.98
CA ILE A 894 -42.14 30.19 29.75
C ILE A 894 -41.80 30.38 28.27
N GLU A 895 -41.39 29.33 27.56
CA GLU A 895 -40.84 29.44 26.20
C GLU A 895 -41.74 28.80 25.13
N GLY A 896 -42.80 28.10 25.54
CA GLY A 896 -43.70 27.36 24.66
C GLY A 896 -43.11 26.06 24.09
N PRO A 897 -43.89 25.31 23.30
CA PRO A 897 -43.51 23.98 22.79
C PRO A 897 -42.33 24.00 21.79
N LYS A 898 -42.05 25.14 21.15
CA LYS A 898 -40.90 25.28 20.24
C LYS A 898 -39.56 25.21 20.96
N SER A 899 -39.53 25.40 22.28
CA SER A 899 -38.30 25.36 23.08
C SER A 899 -37.65 23.97 23.10
N PHE A 900 -38.45 22.89 22.97
CA PHE A 900 -37.98 21.50 22.88
C PHE A 900 -37.25 21.14 21.58
N TYR A 901 -37.30 21.99 20.55
CA TYR A 901 -36.63 21.76 19.26
C TYR A 901 -35.49 22.75 18.98
N LYS A 902 -35.00 23.43 20.02
CA LYS A 902 -33.83 24.32 19.92
C LYS A 902 -32.58 23.53 19.50
N GLY A 903 -31.84 24.07 18.54
CA GLY A 903 -30.66 23.41 17.97
C GLY A 903 -30.97 22.27 16.98
N ASN A 904 -32.23 22.02 16.60
CA ASN A 904 -32.55 20.95 15.64
C ASN A 904 -32.08 21.28 14.21
N ARG A 905 -31.93 22.57 13.85
CA ARG A 905 -31.46 22.98 12.51
C ARG A 905 -30.01 22.57 12.21
N SER A 906 -29.15 22.48 13.23
CA SER A 906 -27.78 21.95 13.06
C SER A 906 -27.72 20.44 12.81
N VAL A 907 -28.83 19.72 13.01
CA VAL A 907 -28.94 18.29 12.69
C VAL A 907 -29.09 18.06 11.17
N TYR A 908 -29.65 19.04 10.46
CA TYR A 908 -29.86 18.98 9.00
C TYR A 908 -28.78 19.71 8.19
N ASP A 909 -28.23 20.81 8.74
CA ASP A 909 -27.18 21.62 8.08
C ASP A 909 -25.75 21.15 8.43
N GLY A 910 -25.60 20.21 9.36
CA GLY A 910 -24.33 19.67 9.83
C GLY A 910 -24.39 18.15 10.02
N ILE A 911 -23.27 17.47 9.77
CA ILE A 911 -23.09 16.03 10.01
C ILE A 911 -23.27 15.79 11.52
N ASP A 912 -24.48 15.44 11.98
CA ASP A 912 -24.75 15.15 13.39
C ASP A 912 -24.24 13.75 13.77
N GLU A 913 -24.13 13.52 15.07
CA GLU A 913 -23.69 12.30 15.76
C GLU A 913 -24.33 11.00 15.22
N SER A 914 -25.54 11.09 14.63
CA SER A 914 -26.27 9.97 14.03
C SER A 914 -25.75 9.52 12.65
N MET A 915 -25.06 10.37 11.89
CA MET A 915 -24.44 9.94 10.61
C MET A 915 -23.19 9.08 10.85
N VAL A 916 -22.49 9.29 11.98
CA VAL A 916 -21.20 8.65 12.28
C VAL A 916 -21.33 7.42 13.19
N LEU A 917 -22.44 7.28 13.94
CA LEU A 917 -22.69 6.06 14.71
C LEU A 917 -23.08 4.87 13.83
N THR A 918 -23.64 5.09 12.64
CA THR A 918 -23.88 4.03 11.64
C THR A 918 -22.65 3.59 10.85
N THR A 919 -21.49 4.22 11.07
CA THR A 919 -20.20 3.76 10.51
C THR A 919 -19.38 2.90 11.48
N SER A 920 -19.92 2.55 12.65
CA SER A 920 -19.18 1.88 13.73
C SER A 920 -19.84 0.60 14.27
N LEU A 921 -20.84 0.05 13.57
CA LEU A 921 -21.51 -1.22 13.89
C LEU A 921 -21.33 -2.23 12.77
#